data_AF-A0A954E866-F1
#
_entry.id   AF-A0A954E866-F1
#
_cell.length_a   1.000
_cell.length_b   1.000
_cell.length_c   1.000
_cell.angle_alpha   90.00
_cell.angle_beta   90.00
_cell.angle_gamma   90.00
#
_symmetry.space_group_name_H-M   'P 1'
#
loop_
_entity.id
_entity.type
_entity.pdbx_description
1 polymer ?
#
loop_
_entity_poly.entity_id
_entity_poly.type
_entity_poly.pdbx_seq_one_letter_code
_entity_poly.pdbx_strand_id
1 'polypeptide(L)'
;MKNGHTPTAVFEVPHPRRGAIVVLAALLMVVIFAFVAFTIDIGYLTVMKSDLQATADAAALAAVKELGISEAQARQVATQLAQANFVAGQPVTLDASDIEIGIFNEVSRTFTVSSEGANAVRVFARRLDHPTFFAPVIGHDRMSAAADAIAMMTPRDIVFVVDLSGSMNDDTEPCWATGVIDSMLAGDGYPTAGTNLMNDLYSDLGFGTFPGPTQYIGAPLGVPQDSYAYAEMTKDDGPLTLASIPDPYRIVNTDSEIQRKRKAYAWMIDYQIAQVMPAASPPANSATHYGYWEKYLDYIIQSRSVGKNPPSPPPSGGGGGGGGGGGGGGGGGGGGGGGGSPGPPPPPAGSYSLRDELDFRSSSNWPGVSLVRDLLQGMRYDLARGGFTFETLAAAGPPIGTPRLGSTHKVSVPPSQDSDRIDKFNNPNSATYPGTSVNLPRAWRNRIGYITYTQYMLDWGRDRSPEHNNNSNANPALTGKAPISIESPYCPFHNEATAGGTFSFPPRTQPMHAVRRSLIAALQVVKELNTGLTAGTGDRVSIVTYDGLDNFHEPELVLTLTGDYDAAMQACTTLQATSDIGYTTAMDAGMLMARNHLKPTSEGGSGRRFTTKVIVLLTDGVPNAWQSSAAEINDYISDNPHDDFYESGYVWYNSVLMQTAQFQADSSSSNLFAVGMGLGTDYGFMDRIARMAQTDRNGQSPRGSGNPTEYEQRLTQIFEEILKRPNSRLVD
;
A
#
# COMPACT_ATOMS: atom_id res chain seq x y z
N MET A 1 99.15 64.64 -56.34
CA MET A 1 98.41 63.64 -57.16
C MET A 1 98.39 62.32 -56.41
N LYS A 2 97.19 61.76 -56.25
CA LYS A 2 96.83 60.33 -56.08
C LYS A 2 97.44 59.49 -54.93
N ASN A 3 96.57 59.23 -53.95
CA ASN A 3 96.05 57.92 -53.51
C ASN A 3 96.97 56.68 -53.50
N GLY A 4 96.98 55.98 -52.36
CA GLY A 4 97.34 54.56 -52.28
C GLY A 4 97.33 54.02 -50.85
N HIS A 5 96.14 53.82 -50.25
CA HIS A 5 95.97 52.94 -49.08
C HIS A 5 96.07 51.48 -49.52
N THR A 6 96.94 50.70 -48.89
CA THR A 6 96.86 49.22 -48.86
C THR A 6 96.77 48.78 -47.39
N PRO A 7 95.68 48.14 -46.95
CA PRO A 7 95.60 47.56 -45.61
C PRO A 7 96.27 46.18 -45.61
N THR A 8 97.30 46.00 -44.78
CA THR A 8 97.84 44.68 -44.44
C THR A 8 96.89 43.97 -43.48
N ALA A 9 96.23 42.91 -43.95
CA ALA A 9 95.48 42.00 -43.10
C ALA A 9 96.47 41.17 -42.25
N VAL A 10 96.43 41.38 -40.93
CA VAL A 10 97.12 40.52 -39.96
C VAL A 10 96.14 39.40 -39.59
N PHE A 11 96.45 38.15 -39.96
CA PHE A 11 95.73 36.98 -39.48
C PHE A 11 96.11 36.74 -38.01
N GLU A 12 95.14 36.89 -37.12
CA GLU A 12 95.25 36.54 -35.71
C GLU A 12 95.30 35.00 -35.57
N VAL A 13 96.31 34.46 -34.89
CA VAL A 13 96.41 33.02 -34.58
C VAL A 13 95.42 32.70 -33.44
N PRO A 14 94.44 31.79 -33.63
CA PRO A 14 93.49 31.47 -32.56
C PRO A 14 94.19 30.81 -31.37
N HIS A 15 94.00 31.36 -30.17
CA HIS A 15 94.45 30.73 -28.93
C HIS A 15 93.70 29.40 -28.68
N PRO A 16 94.39 28.32 -28.26
CA PRO A 16 93.73 27.06 -27.90
C PRO A 16 92.86 27.28 -26.65
N ARG A 17 91.53 27.21 -26.83
CA ARG A 17 90.57 27.30 -25.74
C ARG A 17 90.72 26.05 -24.86
N ARG A 18 90.95 26.24 -23.56
CA ARG A 18 91.02 25.16 -22.56
C ARG A 18 89.61 24.57 -22.39
N GLY A 19 89.44 23.29 -22.68
CA GLY A 19 88.15 22.56 -22.67
C GLY A 19 87.47 22.36 -21.31
N ALA A 20 87.68 23.23 -20.32
CA ALA A 20 87.08 23.13 -18.98
C ALA A 20 85.54 23.15 -19.03
N ILE A 21 84.96 23.86 -20.00
CA ILE A 21 83.51 23.87 -20.26
C ILE A 21 82.98 22.48 -20.62
N VAL A 22 83.78 21.63 -21.28
CA VAL A 22 83.34 20.27 -21.67
C VAL A 22 83.13 19.39 -20.45
N VAL A 23 84.05 19.47 -19.47
CA VAL A 23 83.96 18.70 -18.22
C VAL A 23 82.79 19.18 -17.37
N LEU A 24 82.63 20.51 -17.23
CA LEU A 24 81.51 21.09 -16.49
C LEU A 24 80.16 20.79 -17.16
N ALA A 25 80.08 20.88 -18.49
CA ALA A 25 78.87 20.57 -19.25
C ALA A 25 78.51 19.08 -19.13
N ALA A 26 79.49 18.16 -19.17
CA ALA A 26 79.24 16.74 -18.95
C ALA A 26 78.66 16.46 -17.56
N LEU A 27 79.16 17.13 -16.51
CA LEU A 27 78.69 16.97 -15.15
C LEU A 27 77.28 17.56 -14.96
N LEU A 28 77.03 18.76 -15.48
CA LEU A 28 75.70 19.38 -15.47
C LEU A 28 74.68 18.60 -16.31
N MET A 29 75.09 17.97 -17.40
CA MET A 29 74.23 17.14 -18.24
C MET A 29 73.70 15.92 -17.46
N VAL A 30 74.53 15.27 -16.65
CA VAL A 30 74.08 14.18 -15.75
C VAL A 30 73.06 14.69 -14.74
N VAL A 31 73.28 15.86 -14.14
CA VAL A 31 72.33 16.47 -13.20
C VAL A 31 71.01 16.81 -13.88
N ILE A 32 71.04 17.37 -15.09
CA ILE A 32 69.83 17.66 -15.88
C ILE A 32 69.06 16.37 -16.18
N PHE A 33 69.74 15.31 -16.64
CA PHE A 33 69.09 14.03 -16.90
C PHE A 33 68.54 13.38 -15.64
N ALA A 34 69.18 13.54 -14.48
CA ALA A 34 68.64 13.08 -13.20
C ALA A 34 67.32 13.80 -12.85
N PHE A 35 67.21 15.11 -13.06
CA PHE A 35 65.96 15.85 -12.87
C PHE A 35 64.89 15.50 -13.91
N VAL A 36 65.28 15.24 -15.16
CA VAL A 36 64.36 14.78 -16.21
C VAL A 36 63.84 13.39 -15.88
N ALA A 37 64.71 12.46 -15.47
CA ALA A 37 64.33 11.13 -14.99
C ALA A 37 63.37 11.21 -13.81
N PHE A 38 63.70 12.02 -12.80
CA PHE A 38 62.81 12.26 -11.67
C PHE A 38 61.44 12.77 -12.11
N THR A 39 61.38 13.73 -13.05
CA THR A 39 60.12 14.33 -13.47
C THR A 39 59.27 13.40 -14.34
N ILE A 40 59.89 12.74 -15.33
CA ILE A 40 59.17 11.93 -16.33
C ILE A 40 58.92 10.52 -15.81
N ASP A 41 59.95 9.83 -15.31
CA ASP A 41 59.80 8.42 -14.90
C ASP A 41 58.92 8.30 -13.65
N ILE A 42 59.09 9.16 -12.65
CA ILE A 42 58.23 9.15 -11.45
C ILE A 42 56.83 9.65 -11.80
N GLY A 43 56.72 10.70 -12.62
CA GLY A 43 55.41 11.18 -13.09
C GLY A 43 54.64 10.11 -13.87
N TYR A 44 55.33 9.29 -14.65
CA TYR A 44 54.71 8.16 -15.35
C TYR A 44 54.38 7.00 -14.40
N LEU A 45 55.23 6.74 -13.40
CA LEU A 45 54.96 5.74 -12.36
C LEU A 45 53.71 6.09 -11.53
N THR A 46 53.49 7.36 -11.19
CA THR A 46 52.29 7.79 -10.45
C THR A 46 51.03 7.65 -11.29
N VAL A 47 51.09 7.94 -12.60
CA VAL A 47 49.98 7.67 -13.54
C VAL A 47 49.71 6.17 -13.63
N MET A 48 50.74 5.35 -13.83
CA MET A 48 50.58 3.88 -13.84
C MET A 48 49.93 3.35 -12.57
N LYS A 49 50.33 3.87 -11.40
CA LYS A 49 49.71 3.47 -10.13
C LYS A 49 48.25 3.90 -10.04
N SER A 50 47.91 5.11 -10.52
CA SER A 50 46.52 5.59 -10.57
C SER A 50 45.65 4.73 -11.49
N ASP A 51 46.15 4.39 -12.67
CA ASP A 51 45.41 3.54 -13.63
C ASP A 51 45.24 2.11 -13.09
N LEU A 52 46.25 1.57 -12.39
CA LEU A 52 46.15 0.29 -11.71
C LEU A 52 45.13 0.31 -10.57
N GLN A 53 45.06 1.39 -9.78
CA GLN A 53 44.05 1.54 -8.75
C GLN A 53 42.65 1.54 -9.36
N ALA A 54 42.41 2.35 -10.39
CA ALA A 54 41.14 2.37 -11.10
C ALA A 54 40.76 0.99 -11.67
N THR A 55 41.76 0.23 -12.15
CA THR A 55 41.57 -1.14 -12.63
C THR A 55 41.19 -2.09 -11.49
N ALA A 56 41.89 -2.04 -10.35
CA ALA A 56 41.62 -2.88 -9.19
C ALA A 56 40.23 -2.58 -8.60
N ASP A 57 39.89 -1.29 -8.43
CA ASP A 57 38.60 -0.82 -7.92
C ASP A 57 37.45 -1.32 -8.78
N ALA A 58 37.56 -1.12 -10.10
CA ALA A 58 36.54 -1.54 -11.05
C ALA A 58 36.39 -3.07 -11.05
N ALA A 59 37.51 -3.80 -11.11
CA ALA A 59 37.50 -5.27 -11.14
C ALA A 59 36.92 -5.86 -9.85
N ALA A 60 37.26 -5.30 -8.68
CA ALA A 60 36.72 -5.72 -7.40
C ALA A 60 35.21 -5.44 -7.31
N LEU A 61 34.76 -4.23 -7.68
CA LEU A 61 33.33 -3.87 -7.71
C LEU A 61 32.51 -4.71 -8.68
N ALA A 62 33.08 -5.08 -9.83
CA ALA A 62 32.38 -5.94 -10.78
C ALA A 62 32.34 -7.40 -10.29
N ALA A 63 33.44 -7.92 -9.75
CA ALA A 63 33.49 -9.29 -9.23
C ALA A 63 32.53 -9.49 -8.05
N VAL A 64 32.48 -8.53 -7.12
CA VAL A 64 31.65 -8.67 -5.91
C VAL A 64 30.15 -8.72 -6.22
N LYS A 65 29.70 -8.08 -7.31
CA LYS A 65 28.30 -8.14 -7.78
C LYS A 65 27.88 -9.52 -8.25
N GLU A 66 28.82 -10.31 -8.73
CA GLU A 66 28.59 -11.66 -9.29
C GLU A 66 28.79 -12.77 -8.24
N LEU A 67 29.22 -12.43 -7.01
CA LEU A 67 29.40 -13.40 -5.92
C LEU A 67 28.11 -14.17 -5.58
N GLY A 68 26.95 -13.51 -5.71
CA GLY A 68 25.65 -14.15 -5.48
C GLY A 68 25.28 -15.22 -6.52
N ILE A 69 25.97 -15.26 -7.67
CA ILE A 69 25.77 -16.29 -8.70
C ILE A 69 26.77 -17.44 -8.48
N SER A 70 28.07 -17.15 -8.52
CA SER A 70 29.13 -18.10 -8.20
C SER A 70 30.50 -17.44 -8.10
N GLU A 71 31.43 -18.05 -7.36
CA GLU A 71 32.84 -17.60 -7.33
C GLU A 71 33.50 -17.63 -8.71
N ALA A 72 33.14 -18.59 -9.56
CA ALA A 72 33.69 -18.70 -10.91
C ALA A 72 33.30 -17.50 -11.78
N GLN A 73 32.03 -17.09 -11.71
CA GLN A 73 31.52 -15.92 -12.42
C GLN A 73 32.19 -14.63 -11.92
N ALA A 74 32.35 -14.48 -10.60
CA ALA A 74 33.05 -13.34 -10.00
C ALA A 74 34.49 -13.21 -10.52
N ARG A 75 35.25 -14.32 -10.54
CA ARG A 75 36.63 -14.35 -11.07
C ARG A 75 36.69 -14.03 -12.56
N GLN A 76 35.75 -14.56 -13.34
CA GLN A 76 35.66 -14.30 -14.77
C GLN A 76 35.42 -12.81 -15.04
N VAL A 77 34.45 -12.19 -14.36
CA VAL A 77 34.12 -10.77 -14.55
C VAL A 77 35.24 -9.84 -14.09
N ALA A 78 35.92 -10.12 -12.98
CA ALA A 78 37.12 -9.36 -12.58
C ALA A 78 38.19 -9.41 -13.68
N THR A 79 38.45 -10.60 -14.24
CA THR A 79 39.46 -10.78 -15.30
C THR A 79 39.08 -10.03 -16.57
N GLN A 80 37.81 -10.12 -17.00
CA GLN A 80 37.31 -9.40 -18.18
C GLN A 80 37.42 -7.89 -18.02
N LEU A 81 37.06 -7.37 -16.85
CA LEU A 81 37.10 -5.93 -16.61
C LEU A 81 38.54 -5.40 -16.48
N ALA A 82 39.45 -6.19 -15.89
CA ALA A 82 40.87 -5.85 -15.86
C ALA A 82 41.47 -5.80 -17.27
N GLN A 83 41.13 -6.76 -18.13
CA GLN A 83 41.60 -6.80 -19.52
C GLN A 83 41.06 -5.64 -20.38
N ALA A 84 39.91 -5.07 -20.02
CA ALA A 84 39.37 -3.88 -20.67
C ALA A 84 40.14 -2.59 -20.33
N ASN A 85 40.92 -2.58 -19.25
CA ASN A 85 41.70 -1.43 -18.80
C ASN A 85 43.15 -1.53 -19.28
N PHE A 86 43.65 -0.44 -19.86
CA PHE A 86 45.02 -0.35 -20.38
C PHE A 86 45.90 0.47 -19.45
N VAL A 87 46.93 -0.16 -18.91
CA VAL A 87 47.96 0.49 -18.11
C VAL A 87 49.27 0.41 -18.87
N ALA A 88 49.90 1.56 -19.10
CA ALA A 88 51.10 1.69 -19.90
C ALA A 88 50.95 1.11 -21.32
N GLY A 89 49.77 1.33 -21.93
CA GLY A 89 49.47 0.89 -23.30
C GLY A 89 49.26 -0.62 -23.47
N GLN A 90 49.17 -1.37 -22.38
CA GLN A 90 48.92 -2.82 -22.38
C GLN A 90 47.72 -3.15 -21.50
N PRO A 91 46.91 -4.18 -21.85
CA PRO A 91 45.82 -4.63 -20.98
C PRO A 91 46.37 -5.18 -19.66
N VAL A 92 45.59 -5.07 -18.58
CA VAL A 92 45.93 -5.68 -17.29
C VAL A 92 45.44 -7.13 -17.28
N THR A 93 46.34 -8.05 -16.96
CA THR A 93 46.03 -9.48 -16.76
C THR A 93 46.09 -9.81 -15.29
N LEU A 94 45.05 -10.49 -14.79
CA LEU A 94 44.96 -10.98 -13.42
C LEU A 94 45.19 -12.50 -13.42
N ASP A 95 46.03 -12.98 -12.51
CA ASP A 95 46.14 -14.41 -12.20
C ASP A 95 45.02 -14.84 -11.27
N ALA A 96 44.75 -16.15 -11.16
CA ALA A 96 43.75 -16.66 -10.22
C ALA A 96 44.04 -16.27 -8.75
N SER A 97 45.32 -16.13 -8.39
CA SER A 97 45.78 -15.66 -7.07
C SER A 97 45.60 -14.17 -6.85
N ASP A 98 45.42 -13.38 -7.92
CA ASP A 98 45.21 -11.93 -7.81
C ASP A 98 43.78 -11.58 -7.43
N ILE A 99 42.90 -12.59 -7.37
CA ILE A 99 41.50 -12.45 -6.99
C ILE A 99 41.27 -13.30 -5.75
N GLU A 100 41.17 -12.65 -4.59
CA GLU A 100 40.86 -13.29 -3.31
C GLU A 100 39.38 -13.07 -3.00
N ILE A 101 38.66 -14.15 -2.72
CA ILE A 101 37.26 -14.12 -2.28
C ILE A 101 37.25 -14.38 -0.77
N GLY A 102 36.45 -13.63 -0.02
CA GLY A 102 36.43 -13.77 1.42
C GLY A 102 35.39 -12.94 2.14
N ILE A 103 35.58 -12.83 3.45
CA ILE A 103 34.73 -12.11 4.37
C ILE A 103 35.43 -10.82 4.77
N PHE A 104 34.83 -9.68 4.45
CA PHE A 104 35.15 -8.39 5.03
C PHE A 104 34.26 -8.15 6.25
N ASN A 105 34.89 -8.00 7.42
CA ASN A 105 34.20 -7.62 8.65
C ASN A 105 34.23 -6.09 8.78
N GLU A 106 33.06 -5.45 8.69
CA GLU A 106 32.95 -3.99 8.74
C GLU A 106 33.30 -3.37 10.10
N VAL A 107 33.19 -4.13 11.20
CA VAL A 107 33.47 -3.65 12.55
C VAL A 107 34.98 -3.64 12.79
N SER A 108 35.66 -4.76 12.49
CA SER A 108 37.10 -4.86 12.67
C SER A 108 37.91 -4.30 11.50
N ARG A 109 37.28 -4.03 10.35
CA ARG A 109 37.92 -3.65 9.07
C ARG A 109 38.99 -4.66 8.66
N THR A 110 38.61 -5.93 8.67
CA THR A 110 39.51 -7.03 8.33
C THR A 110 38.93 -7.88 7.23
N PHE A 111 39.72 -8.14 6.20
CA PHE A 111 39.41 -9.11 5.15
C PHE A 111 40.08 -10.44 5.46
N THR A 112 39.30 -11.51 5.43
CA THR A 112 39.76 -12.89 5.63
C THR A 112 39.32 -13.74 4.44
N VAL A 113 40.27 -14.38 3.76
CA VAL A 113 39.98 -15.28 2.64
C VAL A 113 39.13 -16.46 3.14
N SER A 114 38.01 -16.70 2.47
CA SER A 114 37.06 -17.77 2.80
C SER A 114 36.26 -18.13 1.56
N SER A 115 36.08 -19.43 1.31
CA SER A 115 35.17 -19.96 0.27
C SER A 115 33.77 -20.24 0.81
N GLU A 116 33.54 -20.04 2.10
CA GLU A 116 32.24 -20.16 2.74
C GLU A 116 31.79 -18.79 3.26
N GLY A 117 30.56 -18.38 2.97
CA GLY A 117 29.98 -17.17 3.56
C GLY A 117 30.58 -15.86 3.05
N ALA A 118 31.28 -15.87 1.92
CA ALA A 118 32.00 -14.71 1.38
C ALA A 118 31.06 -13.53 1.06
N ASN A 119 31.49 -12.32 1.40
CA ASN A 119 30.76 -11.07 1.14
C ASN A 119 31.62 -10.00 0.44
N ALA A 120 32.88 -10.31 0.14
CA ALA A 120 33.84 -9.37 -0.43
C ALA A 120 34.84 -10.05 -1.37
N VAL A 121 35.38 -9.26 -2.30
CA VAL A 121 36.45 -9.65 -3.22
C VAL A 121 37.58 -8.64 -3.11
N ARG A 122 38.82 -9.12 -2.93
CA ARG A 122 40.03 -8.33 -3.09
C ARG A 122 40.67 -8.64 -4.44
N VAL A 123 41.05 -7.59 -5.17
CA VAL A 123 41.74 -7.70 -6.45
C VAL A 123 43.10 -7.01 -6.38
N PHE A 124 44.15 -7.69 -6.84
CA PHE A 124 45.50 -7.16 -6.98
C PHE A 124 45.82 -6.90 -8.45
N ALA A 125 45.95 -5.63 -8.84
CA ALA A 125 46.37 -5.24 -10.19
C ALA A 125 47.86 -4.86 -10.20
N ARG A 126 48.63 -5.38 -11.16
CA ARG A 126 50.08 -5.15 -11.24
C ARG A 126 50.59 -4.97 -12.66
N ARG A 127 51.60 -4.11 -12.79
CA ARG A 127 52.45 -3.98 -13.98
C ARG A 127 53.89 -4.08 -13.52
N LEU A 128 54.57 -5.16 -13.91
CA LEU A 128 55.95 -5.44 -13.54
C LEU A 128 56.89 -5.16 -14.72
N ASP A 129 58.15 -4.88 -14.39
CA ASP A 129 59.29 -4.81 -15.32
C ASP A 129 59.12 -3.86 -16.52
N HIS A 130 58.38 -2.76 -16.34
CA HIS A 130 58.18 -1.77 -17.39
C HIS A 130 59.46 -0.94 -17.60
N PRO A 131 59.90 -0.70 -18.85
CA PRO A 131 61.08 0.11 -19.12
C PRO A 131 60.89 1.56 -18.66
N THR A 132 61.95 2.16 -18.12
CA THR A 132 62.04 3.60 -17.83
C THR A 132 62.58 4.36 -19.04
N PHE A 133 62.30 5.66 -19.10
CA PHE A 133 62.70 6.57 -20.18
C PHE A 133 64.10 7.16 -19.94
N PHE A 134 64.33 7.82 -18.81
CA PHE A 134 65.57 8.58 -18.53
C PHE A 134 66.30 8.11 -17.26
N ALA A 135 65.60 7.41 -16.37
CA ALA A 135 66.18 6.77 -15.20
C ALA A 135 67.32 5.75 -15.47
N PRO A 136 67.53 5.18 -16.69
CA PRO A 136 68.72 4.37 -16.94
C PRO A 136 70.04 5.13 -16.74
N VAL A 137 70.04 6.47 -16.89
CA VAL A 137 71.24 7.32 -16.67
C VAL A 137 71.72 7.27 -15.22
N ILE A 138 70.83 6.95 -14.28
CA ILE A 138 71.12 6.81 -12.85
C ILE A 138 71.05 5.35 -12.37
N GLY A 139 71.02 4.38 -13.29
CA GLY A 139 71.06 2.95 -12.99
C GLY A 139 69.71 2.26 -12.75
N HIS A 140 68.59 2.91 -13.07
CA HIS A 140 67.25 2.35 -12.93
C HIS A 140 66.58 2.18 -14.31
N ASP A 141 66.66 0.99 -14.88
CA ASP A 141 66.17 0.67 -16.23
C ASP A 141 64.77 0.04 -16.28
N ARG A 142 64.23 -0.33 -15.11
CA ARG A 142 62.92 -0.97 -14.94
C ARG A 142 62.17 -0.34 -13.77
N MET A 143 60.84 -0.33 -13.88
CA MET A 143 59.94 0.05 -12.80
C MET A 143 58.74 -0.89 -12.75
N SER A 144 58.19 -1.04 -11.56
CA SER A 144 57.00 -1.86 -11.30
C SER A 144 56.01 -1.06 -10.46
N ALA A 145 54.72 -1.23 -10.75
CA ALA A 145 53.64 -0.65 -9.98
C ALA A 145 52.59 -1.73 -9.68
N ALA A 146 51.97 -1.61 -8.51
CA ALA A 146 50.85 -2.45 -8.10
C ALA A 146 49.87 -1.61 -7.29
N ALA A 147 48.61 -2.04 -7.32
CA ALA A 147 47.51 -1.50 -6.55
C ALA A 147 46.58 -2.66 -6.16
N ASP A 148 45.90 -2.51 -5.04
CA ASP A 148 44.87 -3.44 -4.60
C ASP A 148 43.60 -2.70 -4.21
N ALA A 149 42.48 -3.42 -4.30
CA ALA A 149 41.19 -2.90 -3.91
C ALA A 149 40.35 -4.03 -3.31
N ILE A 150 39.60 -3.71 -2.26
CA ILE A 150 38.61 -4.61 -1.68
C ILE A 150 37.24 -4.01 -1.97
N ALA A 151 36.36 -4.80 -2.57
CA ALA A 151 34.95 -4.45 -2.71
C ALA A 151 34.12 -5.43 -1.90
N MET A 152 33.11 -4.92 -1.19
CA MET A 152 32.14 -5.72 -0.46
C MET A 152 30.72 -5.51 -1.00
N MET A 153 29.91 -6.56 -0.89
CA MET A 153 28.46 -6.44 -1.06
C MET A 153 27.92 -5.49 0.02
N THR A 154 27.06 -4.57 -0.37
CA THR A 154 26.35 -3.69 0.56
C THR A 154 24.98 -4.30 0.80
N PRO A 155 24.73 -4.90 1.98
CA PRO A 155 23.44 -5.48 2.27
C PRO A 155 22.39 -4.37 2.43
N ARG A 156 21.12 -4.75 2.26
CA ARG A 156 19.97 -3.86 2.39
C ARG A 156 19.22 -4.13 3.68
N ASP A 157 18.67 -3.08 4.26
CA ASP A 157 17.56 -3.21 5.20
C ASP A 157 16.30 -2.75 4.46
N ILE A 158 15.39 -3.68 4.23
CA ILE A 158 14.19 -3.51 3.41
C ILE A 158 12.97 -3.49 4.33
N VAL A 159 12.13 -2.47 4.23
CA VAL A 159 10.82 -2.44 4.88
C VAL A 159 9.75 -2.43 3.80
N PHE A 160 8.87 -3.42 3.84
CA PHE A 160 7.61 -3.39 3.11
C PHE A 160 6.60 -2.61 3.95
N VAL A 161 6.08 -1.51 3.41
CA VAL A 161 5.08 -0.65 4.04
C VAL A 161 3.77 -0.92 3.33
N VAL A 162 2.87 -1.64 3.99
CA VAL A 162 1.69 -2.25 3.37
C VAL A 162 0.42 -1.59 3.86
N ASP A 163 -0.35 -1.07 2.93
CA ASP A 163 -1.70 -0.56 3.18
C ASP A 163 -2.65 -1.68 3.60
N LEU A 164 -3.39 -1.48 4.68
CA LEU A 164 -4.46 -2.37 5.13
C LEU A 164 -5.84 -1.71 5.08
N SER A 165 -5.96 -0.51 4.52
CA SER A 165 -7.25 0.17 4.42
C SER A 165 -8.29 -0.66 3.67
N GLY A 166 -9.57 -0.39 3.93
CA GLY A 166 -10.68 -1.13 3.34
C GLY A 166 -10.64 -1.19 1.81
N SER A 167 -10.09 -0.15 1.14
CA SER A 167 -9.92 -0.14 -0.31
C SER A 167 -9.12 -1.33 -0.84
N MET A 168 -8.24 -1.91 -0.02
CA MET A 168 -7.50 -3.14 -0.33
C MET A 168 -8.40 -4.40 -0.47
N ASN A 169 -9.73 -4.23 -0.50
CA ASN A 169 -10.74 -5.20 -0.89
C ASN A 169 -11.63 -4.78 -2.09
N ASP A 170 -11.49 -3.56 -2.62
CA ASP A 170 -12.37 -2.90 -3.61
C ASP A 170 -12.52 -3.65 -4.94
N ASP A 171 -11.59 -4.51 -5.31
CA ASP A 171 -11.69 -5.30 -6.54
C ASP A 171 -12.68 -6.47 -6.39
N THR A 172 -12.98 -6.85 -5.14
CA THR A 172 -13.97 -7.87 -4.78
C THR A 172 -15.21 -7.26 -4.12
N GLU A 173 -15.09 -6.07 -3.53
CA GLU A 173 -16.18 -5.32 -2.89
C GLU A 173 -17.43 -5.22 -3.77
N PRO A 174 -17.41 -4.85 -5.08
CA PRO A 174 -18.62 -4.69 -5.89
C PRO A 174 -19.20 -6.05 -6.33
N CYS A 175 -19.35 -6.99 -5.41
CA CYS A 175 -19.85 -8.33 -5.66
C CYS A 175 -21.27 -8.34 -6.25
N TRP A 176 -22.04 -7.26 -6.05
CA TRP A 176 -23.33 -7.01 -6.72
C TRP A 176 -23.22 -6.56 -8.20
N ALA A 177 -22.02 -6.27 -8.71
CA ALA A 177 -21.77 -5.77 -10.07
C ALA A 177 -20.48 -6.27 -10.72
N THR A 178 -20.15 -7.56 -10.59
CA THR A 178 -19.01 -8.18 -11.30
C THR A 178 -19.00 -7.89 -12.81
N GLY A 179 -20.18 -7.77 -13.42
CA GLY A 179 -20.34 -7.42 -14.83
C GLY A 179 -19.74 -6.06 -15.23
N VAL A 180 -19.55 -5.14 -14.28
CA VAL A 180 -18.86 -3.85 -14.51
C VAL A 180 -17.37 -4.10 -14.71
N ILE A 181 -16.73 -4.87 -13.83
CA ILE A 181 -15.32 -5.26 -13.96
C ILE A 181 -15.12 -6.06 -15.25
N ASP A 182 -15.98 -7.06 -15.51
CA ASP A 182 -15.95 -7.87 -16.71
C ASP A 182 -16.03 -7.01 -17.99
N SER A 183 -16.90 -5.99 -17.99
CA SER A 183 -17.03 -5.07 -19.12
C SER A 183 -15.81 -4.15 -19.27
N MET A 184 -15.22 -3.69 -18.17
CA MET A 184 -14.02 -2.84 -18.17
C MET A 184 -12.82 -3.58 -18.76
N LEU A 185 -12.65 -4.86 -18.42
CA LEU A 185 -11.47 -5.66 -18.79
C LEU A 185 -11.69 -6.56 -20.02
N ALA A 186 -12.92 -6.63 -20.57
CA ALA A 186 -13.21 -7.40 -21.77
C ALA A 186 -12.37 -6.97 -22.98
N GLY A 187 -12.11 -5.66 -23.13
CA GLY A 187 -11.28 -5.11 -24.21
C GLY A 187 -9.81 -5.57 -24.13
N ASP A 188 -9.34 -5.87 -22.92
CA ASP A 188 -7.97 -6.32 -22.63
C ASP A 188 -7.85 -7.85 -22.64
N GLY A 189 -8.91 -8.57 -23.02
CA GLY A 189 -8.91 -10.03 -23.13
C GLY A 189 -9.39 -10.78 -21.88
N TYR A 190 -9.93 -10.07 -20.87
CA TYR A 190 -10.38 -10.65 -19.60
C TYR A 190 -11.89 -10.47 -19.36
N PRO A 191 -12.77 -11.09 -20.18
CA PRO A 191 -14.22 -10.83 -20.17
C PRO A 191 -14.97 -11.42 -18.96
N THR A 192 -14.27 -12.11 -18.05
CA THR A 192 -14.86 -12.74 -16.85
C THR A 192 -14.02 -12.49 -15.59
N ALA A 193 -13.17 -11.47 -15.59
CA ALA A 193 -12.26 -11.17 -14.48
C ALA A 193 -13.01 -11.02 -13.15
N GLY A 194 -14.00 -10.14 -13.05
CA GLY A 194 -14.78 -9.91 -11.84
C GLY A 194 -15.58 -11.15 -11.43
N THR A 195 -16.13 -11.87 -12.40
CA THR A 195 -16.82 -13.14 -12.13
C THR A 195 -15.87 -14.20 -11.56
N ASN A 196 -14.63 -14.27 -12.04
CA ASN A 196 -13.62 -15.21 -11.52
C ASN A 196 -13.20 -14.85 -10.09
N LEU A 197 -13.00 -13.57 -9.78
CA LEU A 197 -12.70 -13.11 -8.41
C LEU A 197 -13.77 -13.56 -7.42
N MET A 198 -15.04 -13.41 -7.77
CA MET A 198 -16.13 -13.86 -6.91
C MET A 198 -16.23 -15.37 -6.79
N ASN A 199 -15.94 -16.13 -7.86
CA ASN A 199 -15.89 -17.59 -7.78
C ASN A 199 -14.78 -18.08 -6.84
N ASP A 200 -13.61 -17.42 -6.85
CA ASP A 200 -12.53 -17.72 -5.92
C ASP A 200 -12.94 -17.47 -4.47
N LEU A 201 -13.50 -16.29 -4.17
CA LEU A 201 -13.99 -15.98 -2.83
C LEU A 201 -15.11 -16.93 -2.38
N TYR A 202 -16.03 -17.29 -3.28
CA TYR A 202 -17.12 -18.25 -2.98
C TYR A 202 -16.59 -19.65 -2.72
N SER A 203 -15.53 -20.05 -3.43
CA SER A 203 -14.84 -21.32 -3.18
C SER A 203 -14.25 -21.34 -1.77
N ASP A 204 -13.60 -20.26 -1.35
CA ASP A 204 -12.98 -20.18 -0.01
C ASP A 204 -14.03 -20.18 1.10
N LEU A 205 -15.14 -19.48 0.89
CA LEU A 205 -16.27 -19.42 1.83
C LEU A 205 -17.16 -20.67 1.81
N GLY A 206 -16.95 -21.60 0.87
CA GLY A 206 -17.79 -22.79 0.71
C GLY A 206 -19.21 -22.51 0.24
N PHE A 207 -19.44 -21.38 -0.44
CA PHE A 207 -20.77 -20.95 -0.90
C PHE A 207 -21.20 -21.61 -2.22
N GLY A 208 -20.29 -22.29 -2.90
CA GLY A 208 -20.54 -22.96 -4.17
C GLY A 208 -20.41 -21.99 -5.36
N THR A 209 -21.29 -22.10 -6.34
CA THR A 209 -21.19 -21.28 -7.57
C THR A 209 -21.76 -19.87 -7.36
N PHE A 210 -20.99 -18.84 -7.70
CA PHE A 210 -21.46 -17.45 -7.72
C PHE A 210 -22.58 -17.24 -8.78
N PRO A 211 -23.66 -16.46 -8.50
CA PRO A 211 -23.95 -15.71 -7.27
C PRO A 211 -24.75 -16.50 -6.21
N GLY A 212 -24.99 -17.78 -6.44
CA GLY A 212 -25.82 -18.62 -5.57
C GLY A 212 -27.33 -18.28 -5.64
N PRO A 213 -28.15 -19.01 -4.87
CA PRO A 213 -29.58 -18.74 -4.78
C PRO A 213 -29.85 -17.42 -4.05
N THR A 214 -30.91 -16.72 -4.48
CA THR A 214 -31.38 -15.50 -3.81
C THR A 214 -32.89 -15.56 -3.64
N GLN A 215 -33.40 -14.94 -2.58
CA GLN A 215 -34.82 -14.91 -2.27
C GLN A 215 -35.22 -13.55 -1.69
N TYR A 216 -36.37 -13.02 -2.14
CA TYR A 216 -36.97 -11.85 -1.50
C TYR A 216 -37.42 -12.18 -0.07
N ILE A 217 -37.26 -11.23 0.84
CA ILE A 217 -37.74 -11.37 2.22
C ILE A 217 -39.25 -11.71 2.22
N GLY A 218 -39.63 -12.70 3.02
CA GLY A 218 -41.02 -13.16 3.11
C GLY A 218 -41.57 -13.95 1.92
N ALA A 219 -40.78 -14.25 0.88
CA ALA A 219 -41.30 -14.97 -0.29
C ALA A 219 -41.97 -16.34 0.02
N PRO A 220 -41.47 -17.18 0.97
CA PRO A 220 -42.16 -18.40 1.38
C PRO A 220 -43.53 -18.18 2.03
N LEU A 221 -43.80 -16.96 2.49
CA LEU A 221 -45.09 -16.54 3.05
C LEU A 221 -46.02 -15.90 2.00
N GLY A 222 -45.61 -15.86 0.72
CA GLY A 222 -46.39 -15.23 -0.35
C GLY A 222 -46.39 -13.70 -0.29
N VAL A 223 -45.41 -13.10 0.39
CA VAL A 223 -45.29 -11.64 0.52
C VAL A 223 -44.91 -11.01 -0.82
N PRO A 224 -45.53 -9.86 -1.20
CA PRO A 224 -45.15 -9.13 -2.40
C PRO A 224 -43.64 -8.79 -2.45
N GLN A 225 -43.03 -8.98 -3.62
CA GLN A 225 -41.60 -8.74 -3.84
C GLN A 225 -41.31 -7.27 -4.11
N ASP A 226 -41.61 -6.42 -3.14
CA ASP A 226 -41.42 -4.98 -3.25
C ASP A 226 -40.75 -4.39 -2.01
N SER A 227 -40.63 -3.06 -2.02
CA SER A 227 -40.01 -2.30 -0.94
C SER A 227 -40.77 -2.36 0.40
N TYR A 228 -42.03 -2.80 0.41
CA TYR A 228 -42.90 -2.92 1.60
C TYR A 228 -42.93 -4.34 2.16
N ALA A 229 -42.16 -5.29 1.62
CA ALA A 229 -42.20 -6.69 2.03
C ALA A 229 -42.09 -6.91 3.55
N TYR A 230 -41.17 -6.22 4.25
CA TYR A 230 -41.10 -6.30 5.72
C TYR A 230 -42.40 -5.81 6.38
N ALA A 231 -42.94 -4.67 5.93
CA ALA A 231 -44.18 -4.12 6.48
C ALA A 231 -45.37 -5.06 6.27
N GLU A 232 -45.45 -5.69 5.08
CA GLU A 232 -46.47 -6.70 4.77
C GLU A 232 -46.34 -7.94 5.65
N MET A 233 -45.11 -8.38 5.98
CA MET A 233 -44.88 -9.47 6.91
C MET A 233 -45.39 -9.17 8.32
N THR A 234 -45.19 -7.93 8.80
CA THR A 234 -45.36 -7.56 10.21
C THR A 234 -46.66 -6.84 10.55
N LYS A 235 -47.50 -6.52 9.57
CA LYS A 235 -48.81 -5.89 9.80
C LYS A 235 -49.76 -6.82 10.59
N ASP A 236 -50.83 -6.26 11.15
CA ASP A 236 -51.73 -6.96 12.08
C ASP A 236 -52.57 -8.08 11.47
N ASP A 237 -52.70 -8.10 10.16
CA ASP A 237 -53.28 -9.17 9.37
C ASP A 237 -52.25 -9.82 8.43
N GLY A 238 -50.96 -9.60 8.71
CA GLY A 238 -49.84 -10.10 7.93
C GLY A 238 -49.63 -11.61 8.13
N PRO A 239 -48.85 -12.26 7.25
CA PRO A 239 -48.65 -13.70 7.29
C PRO A 239 -47.98 -14.20 8.58
N LEU A 240 -47.22 -13.36 9.28
CA LEU A 240 -46.62 -13.72 10.57
C LEU A 240 -47.64 -13.81 11.72
N THR A 241 -48.90 -13.40 11.52
CA THR A 241 -49.97 -13.54 12.52
C THR A 241 -50.70 -14.88 12.44
N LEU A 242 -50.47 -15.66 11.37
CA LEU A 242 -51.18 -16.90 11.11
C LEU A 242 -50.85 -17.97 12.15
N ALA A 243 -51.85 -18.78 12.51
CA ALA A 243 -51.69 -19.89 13.46
C ALA A 243 -50.69 -20.97 12.98
N SER A 244 -50.37 -21.01 11.67
CA SER A 244 -49.35 -21.90 11.12
C SER A 244 -47.91 -21.48 11.47
N ILE A 245 -47.70 -20.22 11.87
CA ILE A 245 -46.38 -19.71 12.27
C ILE A 245 -46.10 -20.17 13.70
N PRO A 246 -44.94 -20.76 14.01
CA PRO A 246 -44.63 -21.19 15.38
C PRO A 246 -44.59 -20.02 16.37
N ASP A 247 -44.97 -20.28 17.63
CA ASP A 247 -45.15 -19.26 18.66
C ASP A 247 -43.95 -18.30 18.87
N PRO A 248 -42.67 -18.73 18.79
CA PRO A 248 -41.53 -17.82 18.90
C PRO A 248 -41.47 -16.71 17.84
N TYR A 249 -42.11 -16.94 16.69
CA TYR A 249 -42.11 -16.04 15.53
C TYR A 249 -43.47 -15.40 15.27
N ARG A 250 -44.54 -15.95 15.85
CA ARG A 250 -45.91 -15.52 15.59
C ARG A 250 -46.17 -14.16 16.19
N ILE A 251 -46.53 -13.19 15.36
CA ILE A 251 -46.89 -11.84 15.78
C ILE A 251 -48.32 -11.83 16.33
N VAL A 252 -48.51 -11.14 17.45
CA VAL A 252 -49.83 -10.90 18.06
C VAL A 252 -50.09 -9.40 18.18
N ASN A 253 -51.36 -9.00 18.20
CA ASN A 253 -51.76 -7.58 18.18
C ASN A 253 -51.26 -6.75 19.39
N THR A 254 -50.86 -7.42 20.47
CA THR A 254 -50.25 -6.79 21.65
C THR A 254 -48.76 -6.56 21.52
N ASP A 255 -48.09 -7.13 20.51
CA ASP A 255 -46.66 -6.92 20.28
C ASP A 255 -46.39 -5.47 19.86
N SER A 256 -45.39 -4.88 20.52
CA SER A 256 -44.75 -3.62 20.09
C SER A 256 -43.99 -3.79 18.78
N GLU A 257 -43.69 -2.70 18.07
CA GLU A 257 -42.91 -2.75 16.82
C GLU A 257 -41.52 -3.39 17.02
N ILE A 258 -40.90 -3.22 18.18
CA ILE A 258 -39.61 -3.88 18.51
C ILE A 258 -39.80 -5.39 18.65
N GLN A 259 -40.88 -5.84 19.30
CA GLN A 259 -41.20 -7.27 19.41
C GLN A 259 -41.53 -7.87 18.03
N ARG A 260 -42.23 -7.13 17.17
CA ARG A 260 -42.51 -7.53 15.79
C ARG A 260 -41.24 -7.67 14.96
N LYS A 261 -40.31 -6.71 15.05
CA LYS A 261 -38.97 -6.81 14.43
C LYS A 261 -38.28 -8.08 14.88
N ARG A 262 -38.20 -8.31 16.20
CA ARG A 262 -37.53 -9.48 16.75
C ARG A 262 -38.11 -10.79 16.24
N LYS A 263 -39.43 -10.91 16.23
CA LYS A 263 -40.13 -12.10 15.73
C LYS A 263 -39.96 -12.31 14.23
N ALA A 264 -40.09 -11.24 13.44
CA ALA A 264 -39.93 -11.29 11.99
C ALA A 264 -38.49 -11.64 11.58
N TYR A 265 -37.49 -11.03 12.24
CA TYR A 265 -36.09 -11.31 11.99
C TYR A 265 -35.73 -12.72 12.42
N ALA A 266 -36.19 -13.17 13.59
CA ALA A 266 -36.00 -14.55 14.01
C ALA A 266 -36.57 -15.56 13.00
N TRP A 267 -37.76 -15.27 12.44
CA TRP A 267 -38.33 -16.08 11.37
C TRP A 267 -37.47 -16.07 10.11
N MET A 268 -37.03 -14.89 9.65
CA MET A 268 -36.17 -14.78 8.48
C MET A 268 -34.86 -15.56 8.67
N ILE A 269 -34.24 -15.47 9.84
CA ILE A 269 -33.01 -16.20 10.17
C ILE A 269 -33.24 -17.71 10.06
N ASP A 270 -34.23 -18.23 10.77
CA ASP A 270 -34.41 -19.68 10.93
C ASP A 270 -35.10 -20.35 9.72
N TYR A 271 -35.94 -19.62 8.96
CA TYR A 271 -36.74 -20.16 7.87
C TYR A 271 -36.37 -19.66 6.47
N GLN A 272 -35.65 -18.54 6.33
CA GLN A 272 -35.18 -18.06 5.02
C GLN A 272 -33.66 -18.14 4.88
N ILE A 273 -32.91 -17.47 5.75
CA ILE A 273 -31.44 -17.43 5.71
C ILE A 273 -30.89 -18.86 5.81
N ALA A 274 -31.32 -19.65 6.79
CA ALA A 274 -30.89 -21.03 6.94
C ALA A 274 -31.17 -21.94 5.73
N GLN A 275 -32.18 -21.61 4.90
CA GLN A 275 -32.54 -22.37 3.71
C GLN A 275 -31.81 -21.88 2.45
N VAL A 276 -31.71 -20.56 2.28
CA VAL A 276 -31.09 -19.94 1.11
C VAL A 276 -29.56 -19.99 1.21
N MET A 277 -29.02 -19.87 2.42
CA MET A 277 -27.58 -19.81 2.69
C MET A 277 -27.16 -20.83 3.76
N PRO A 278 -27.33 -22.14 3.50
CA PRO A 278 -27.06 -23.18 4.51
C PRO A 278 -25.58 -23.28 4.94
N ALA A 279 -24.65 -22.77 4.13
CA ALA A 279 -23.22 -22.73 4.44
C ALA A 279 -22.77 -21.40 5.08
N ALA A 280 -23.68 -20.43 5.25
CA ALA A 280 -23.30 -19.17 5.89
C ALA A 280 -22.93 -19.38 7.36
N SER A 281 -21.85 -18.72 7.77
CA SER A 281 -21.37 -18.70 9.14
C SER A 281 -21.39 -17.25 9.65
N PRO A 282 -21.63 -16.94 10.93
CA PRO A 282 -22.09 -17.86 11.96
C PRO A 282 -23.41 -18.54 11.54
N PRO A 283 -23.65 -19.81 11.91
CA PRO A 283 -24.84 -20.53 11.48
C PRO A 283 -26.12 -19.72 11.72
N ALA A 284 -27.00 -19.65 10.72
CA ALA A 284 -28.28 -18.95 10.77
C ALA A 284 -29.19 -19.56 11.84
N ASN A 285 -29.14 -18.97 13.04
CA ASN A 285 -29.87 -19.41 14.20
C ASN A 285 -30.21 -18.22 15.09
N SER A 286 -31.49 -17.90 15.20
CA SER A 286 -31.99 -16.75 15.97
C SER A 286 -31.88 -16.93 17.48
N ALA A 287 -31.65 -18.14 17.98
CA ALA A 287 -31.44 -18.38 19.41
C ALA A 287 -30.01 -18.04 19.86
N THR A 288 -29.02 -18.24 18.98
CA THR A 288 -27.59 -18.10 19.31
C THR A 288 -26.89 -16.95 18.61
N HIS A 289 -27.34 -16.54 17.42
CA HIS A 289 -26.65 -15.56 16.56
C HIS A 289 -27.57 -14.42 16.10
N TYR A 290 -28.64 -14.13 16.85
CA TYR A 290 -29.58 -13.06 16.49
C TYR A 290 -28.90 -11.71 16.29
N GLY A 291 -27.97 -11.32 17.17
CA GLY A 291 -27.31 -10.00 17.11
C GLY A 291 -26.53 -9.78 15.80
N TYR A 292 -25.80 -10.80 15.34
CA TYR A 292 -25.09 -10.77 14.07
C TYR A 292 -26.06 -10.70 12.88
N TRP A 293 -27.04 -11.61 12.83
CA TRP A 293 -27.96 -11.70 11.71
C TRP A 293 -28.97 -10.56 11.65
N GLU A 294 -29.31 -9.93 12.78
CA GLU A 294 -30.10 -8.70 12.82
C GLU A 294 -29.41 -7.58 12.02
N LYS A 295 -28.08 -7.51 12.08
CA LYS A 295 -27.29 -6.47 11.41
C LYS A 295 -27.21 -6.71 9.91
N TYR A 296 -27.04 -7.95 9.49
CA TYR A 296 -27.20 -8.33 8.08
C TYR A 296 -28.62 -8.03 7.55
N LEU A 297 -29.66 -8.31 8.33
CA LEU A 297 -31.04 -7.98 7.94
C LEU A 297 -31.27 -6.46 7.88
N ASP A 298 -30.77 -5.69 8.85
CA ASP A 298 -30.82 -4.23 8.81
C ASP A 298 -30.05 -3.65 7.61
N TYR A 299 -28.96 -4.31 7.21
CA TYR A 299 -28.12 -3.93 6.08
C TYR A 299 -28.85 -4.06 4.72
N ILE A 300 -29.66 -5.11 4.53
CA ILE A 300 -30.39 -5.37 3.27
C ILE A 300 -31.84 -4.87 3.27
N ILE A 301 -32.51 -4.75 4.42
CA ILE A 301 -33.93 -4.40 4.48
C ILE A 301 -34.13 -2.90 4.28
N GLN A 302 -34.93 -2.55 3.28
CA GLN A 302 -35.32 -1.17 3.02
C GLN A 302 -36.32 -0.67 4.07
N SER A 303 -35.96 0.39 4.80
CA SER A 303 -36.91 1.06 5.69
C SER A 303 -38.05 1.71 4.90
N ARG A 304 -39.28 1.53 5.38
CA ARG A 304 -40.48 2.19 4.84
C ARG A 304 -41.24 2.92 5.92
N SER A 305 -41.77 4.08 5.55
CA SER A 305 -42.70 4.79 6.40
C SER A 305 -44.12 4.34 6.10
N VAL A 306 -44.83 3.93 7.15
CA VAL A 306 -46.17 3.36 7.14
C VAL A 306 -47.09 4.18 8.05
N GLY A 307 -48.40 4.23 7.75
CA GLY A 307 -49.39 4.98 8.53
C GLY A 307 -49.75 6.35 7.93
N LYS A 308 -50.45 7.19 8.71
CA LYS A 308 -50.89 8.53 8.30
C LYS A 308 -50.21 9.61 9.18
N ASN A 309 -50.04 10.80 8.63
CA ASN A 309 -49.63 11.93 9.48
C ASN A 309 -50.75 12.23 10.49
N PRO A 310 -50.42 12.60 11.75
CA PRO A 310 -51.43 13.15 12.66
C PRO A 310 -52.10 14.38 12.01
N PRO A 311 -53.40 14.62 12.25
CA PRO A 311 -54.06 15.82 11.74
C PRO A 311 -53.34 17.06 12.25
N SER A 312 -53.15 18.06 11.37
CA SER A 312 -52.60 19.34 11.76
C SER A 312 -53.36 19.91 12.96
N PRO A 313 -52.71 20.57 13.92
CA PRO A 313 -53.41 21.31 14.96
C PRO A 313 -54.45 22.24 14.30
N PRO A 314 -55.64 22.44 14.90
CA PRO A 314 -56.56 23.45 14.40
C PRO A 314 -55.79 24.78 14.32
N PRO A 315 -55.94 25.55 13.22
CA PRO A 315 -55.24 26.81 13.09
C PRO A 315 -55.53 27.65 14.32
N SER A 316 -54.48 28.00 15.06
CA SER A 316 -54.56 29.08 16.04
C SER A 316 -54.95 30.33 15.25
N GLY A 317 -56.20 30.74 15.40
CA GLY A 317 -56.66 31.97 14.79
C GLY A 317 -55.77 33.12 15.22
N GLY A 318 -55.13 33.78 14.25
CA GLY A 318 -54.49 35.07 14.49
C GLY A 318 -53.24 35.32 13.66
N GLY A 319 -53.37 36.22 12.68
CA GLY A 319 -52.28 37.09 12.25
C GLY A 319 -51.55 36.66 10.97
N GLY A 320 -51.97 37.22 9.84
CA GLY A 320 -51.33 37.03 8.55
C GLY A 320 -49.99 37.75 8.35
N GLY A 321 -49.41 37.46 7.19
CA GLY A 321 -48.17 38.00 6.63
C GLY A 321 -47.42 36.83 5.99
N GLY A 322 -47.60 36.49 4.73
CA GLY A 322 -47.53 37.36 3.56
C GLY A 322 -46.11 37.32 3.04
N GLY A 323 -45.82 36.51 2.01
CA GLY A 323 -44.49 36.52 1.39
C GLY A 323 -44.18 35.35 0.46
N GLY A 324 -44.50 35.52 -0.83
CA GLY A 324 -43.56 35.25 -1.92
C GLY A 324 -43.47 33.81 -2.44
N GLY A 325 -44.07 33.58 -3.61
CA GLY A 325 -43.88 32.37 -4.40
C GLY A 325 -42.76 32.47 -5.44
N GLY A 326 -42.49 31.33 -6.08
CA GLY A 326 -41.57 31.08 -7.21
C GLY A 326 -40.92 29.70 -7.01
N GLY A 327 -41.19 28.62 -7.76
CA GLY A 327 -41.48 28.48 -9.19
C GLY A 327 -40.25 28.94 -9.98
N GLY A 328 -39.44 28.17 -10.70
CA GLY A 328 -39.46 26.80 -11.23
C GLY A 328 -38.57 26.80 -12.49
N GLY A 329 -37.89 25.69 -12.82
CA GLY A 329 -37.45 25.37 -14.20
C GLY A 329 -36.03 25.75 -14.65
N GLY A 330 -35.19 24.73 -14.92
CA GLY A 330 -34.82 24.28 -16.28
C GLY A 330 -33.73 24.99 -17.11
N GLY A 331 -32.77 24.18 -17.60
CA GLY A 331 -31.92 24.38 -18.81
C GLY A 331 -30.57 25.09 -18.54
N GLY A 332 -29.42 24.75 -19.11
CA GLY A 332 -29.03 23.89 -20.24
C GLY A 332 -27.90 24.58 -21.04
N GLY A 333 -26.81 23.86 -21.37
CA GLY A 333 -25.72 24.27 -22.28
C GLY A 333 -24.46 24.80 -21.56
N GLY A 334 -23.21 24.50 -21.91
CA GLY A 334 -22.61 23.77 -23.03
C GLY A 334 -21.32 24.48 -23.47
N GLY A 335 -20.18 23.78 -23.47
CA GLY A 335 -19.07 24.00 -24.42
C GLY A 335 -17.77 24.68 -23.94
N GLY A 336 -16.64 24.00 -24.22
CA GLY A 336 -15.26 24.53 -24.30
C GLY A 336 -14.37 24.08 -23.13
N GLY A 337 -13.38 23.18 -23.27
CA GLY A 337 -12.45 22.99 -24.38
C GLY A 337 -11.09 23.61 -23.99
N GLY A 338 -10.31 22.90 -23.17
CA GLY A 338 -8.95 23.27 -22.80
C GLY A 338 -8.23 22.06 -22.20
N GLY A 339 -7.34 21.46 -22.99
CA GLY A 339 -6.52 20.32 -22.57
C GLY A 339 -5.50 20.75 -21.52
N GLY A 340 -5.80 20.39 -20.26
CA GLY A 340 -4.83 20.23 -19.19
C GLY A 340 -5.09 18.87 -18.56
N SER A 341 -4.04 18.23 -18.04
CA SER A 341 -4.17 17.00 -17.26
C SER A 341 -5.31 17.13 -16.24
N PRO A 342 -6.14 16.09 -16.03
CA PRO A 342 -7.26 16.18 -15.10
C PRO A 342 -6.74 16.63 -13.73
N GLY A 343 -7.30 17.73 -13.21
CA GLY A 343 -7.00 18.20 -11.86
C GLY A 343 -7.43 17.14 -10.83
N PRO A 344 -6.73 17.03 -9.69
CA PRO A 344 -7.06 16.05 -8.68
C PRO A 344 -8.51 16.23 -8.19
N PRO A 345 -9.17 15.15 -7.74
CA PRO A 345 -10.51 15.22 -7.18
C PRO A 345 -10.55 16.19 -5.99
N PRO A 346 -11.72 16.80 -5.71
CA PRO A 346 -11.88 17.70 -4.56
C PRO A 346 -11.53 16.99 -3.24
N PRO A 347 -11.08 17.74 -2.22
CA PRO A 347 -10.56 17.19 -0.96
C PRO A 347 -11.54 16.18 -0.33
N PRO A 348 -11.08 14.97 0.02
CA PRO A 348 -11.78 14.15 1.01
C PRO A 348 -11.87 14.96 2.32
N ALA A 349 -12.90 14.73 3.11
CA ALA A 349 -13.07 15.42 4.39
C ALA A 349 -12.09 14.90 5.46
N GLY A 350 -10.79 14.82 5.20
CA GLY A 350 -9.80 14.20 6.09
C GLY A 350 -9.58 14.90 7.44
N SER A 351 -8.90 14.23 8.37
CA SER A 351 -8.61 14.75 9.71
C SER A 351 -7.14 14.61 10.10
N TYR A 352 -6.61 15.67 10.72
CA TYR A 352 -5.37 15.69 11.49
C TYR A 352 -5.69 15.31 12.95
N SER A 353 -4.98 14.35 13.53
CA SER A 353 -5.15 13.97 14.94
C SER A 353 -3.93 14.38 15.78
N LEU A 354 -4.15 15.23 16.78
CA LEU A 354 -3.26 15.34 17.94
C LEU A 354 -3.65 14.20 18.89
N ARG A 355 -2.67 13.41 19.33
CA ARG A 355 -2.88 12.32 20.29
C ARG A 355 -3.79 12.78 21.44
N ASP A 356 -4.85 12.01 21.66
CA ASP A 356 -5.99 12.20 22.57
C ASP A 356 -7.11 13.16 22.10
N GLU A 357 -8.05 12.68 21.27
CA GLU A 357 -9.49 12.88 21.49
C GLU A 357 -10.33 11.98 20.56
N LEU A 358 -11.25 11.21 21.15
CA LEU A 358 -12.29 10.44 20.48
C LEU A 358 -13.13 11.34 19.58
N ASP A 359 -13.18 11.09 18.27
CA ASP A 359 -14.36 11.46 17.48
C ASP A 359 -14.49 10.64 16.19
N PHE A 360 -15.26 9.54 16.30
CA PHE A 360 -15.82 8.81 15.17
C PHE A 360 -16.93 9.67 14.54
N ARG A 361 -16.68 10.24 13.36
CA ARG A 361 -17.65 11.14 12.72
C ARG A 361 -18.95 10.44 12.37
N SER A 362 -19.95 10.75 13.18
CA SER A 362 -21.35 10.80 12.80
C SER A 362 -21.56 11.63 11.52
N SER A 363 -21.96 10.99 10.42
CA SER A 363 -22.50 11.70 9.26
C SER A 363 -24.03 11.79 9.37
N SER A 364 -24.51 12.52 10.37
CA SER A 364 -25.79 13.24 10.31
C SER A 364 -25.94 14.12 11.55
N ASN A 365 -25.58 15.40 11.43
CA ASN A 365 -26.47 16.52 11.78
C ASN A 365 -25.81 17.87 11.51
N TRP A 366 -26.59 18.73 10.85
CA TRP A 366 -26.40 20.18 10.83
C TRP A 366 -26.40 20.76 12.26
N PRO A 367 -25.71 21.89 12.51
CA PRO A 367 -25.55 22.40 13.86
C PRO A 367 -26.84 23.06 14.36
N GLY A 368 -27.41 22.50 15.42
CA GLY A 368 -28.50 23.13 16.16
C GLY A 368 -29.32 22.18 17.03
N VAL A 369 -29.00 22.17 18.33
CA VAL A 369 -29.82 21.69 19.47
C VAL A 369 -29.86 20.18 19.71
N SER A 370 -29.33 19.73 20.87
CA SER A 370 -30.00 18.78 21.78
C SER A 370 -29.08 18.30 22.92
N LEU A 371 -28.85 19.17 23.92
CA LEU A 371 -28.71 18.71 25.30
C LEU A 371 -30.13 18.37 25.79
N VAL A 372 -30.30 17.30 26.58
CA VAL A 372 -31.56 16.85 27.25
C VAL A 372 -32.49 15.92 26.42
N ARG A 373 -32.15 14.63 26.29
CA ARG A 373 -33.19 13.60 26.00
C ARG A 373 -33.15 12.31 26.84
N ASP A 374 -32.11 12.03 27.62
CA ASP A 374 -32.08 10.82 28.48
C ASP A 374 -32.31 11.06 29.98
N LEU A 375 -32.78 12.25 30.37
CA LEU A 375 -33.32 12.48 31.71
C LEU A 375 -34.81 12.80 31.61
N LEU A 376 -35.63 11.74 31.59
CA LEU A 376 -36.92 11.60 32.30
C LEU A 376 -37.68 10.36 31.78
N GLN A 377 -37.26 9.19 32.27
CA GLN A 377 -38.21 8.13 32.54
C GLN A 377 -39.10 8.55 33.71
N GLY A 378 -40.41 8.29 33.58
CA GLY A 378 -41.35 8.15 34.68
C GLY A 378 -42.24 9.37 34.91
N MET A 379 -43.53 9.25 34.57
CA MET A 379 -44.66 9.33 35.52
C MET A 379 -46.03 9.39 34.82
N ARG A 380 -46.85 8.38 35.14
CA ARG A 380 -48.30 8.41 35.48
C ARG A 380 -49.37 8.76 34.43
N TYR A 381 -50.27 7.78 34.24
CA TYR A 381 -51.74 7.81 34.16
C TYR A 381 -52.45 9.18 34.18
N ASP A 382 -53.44 9.34 33.28
CA ASP A 382 -54.76 9.81 33.70
C ASP A 382 -55.90 9.27 32.80
N LEU A 383 -57.05 9.06 33.44
CA LEU A 383 -58.23 8.32 33.00
C LEU A 383 -59.40 9.31 32.87
N ALA A 384 -59.92 9.61 31.66
CA ALA A 384 -61.27 10.18 31.53
C ALA A 384 -61.81 10.28 30.09
N ARG A 385 -62.91 9.54 29.87
CA ARG A 385 -64.16 9.92 29.19
C ARG A 385 -64.20 10.01 27.64
N GLY A 386 -65.10 9.18 27.10
CA GLY A 386 -65.95 9.54 25.96
C GLY A 386 -66.00 8.48 24.86
N GLY A 387 -66.87 7.49 25.00
CA GLY A 387 -67.10 6.49 23.95
C GLY A 387 -67.94 7.01 22.78
N PHE A 388 -67.81 6.34 21.62
CA PHE A 388 -68.87 6.11 20.63
C PHE A 388 -68.56 4.80 19.88
N THR A 389 -69.60 4.00 19.63
CA THR A 389 -69.57 2.68 19.00
C THR A 389 -69.91 2.72 17.50
N PHE A 390 -69.24 1.81 16.77
CA PHE A 390 -69.48 1.14 15.47
C PHE A 390 -70.60 1.60 14.52
N GLU A 391 -70.27 1.77 13.22
CA GLU A 391 -70.55 0.76 12.16
C GLU A 391 -70.07 1.19 10.74
N THR A 392 -69.64 0.17 9.97
CA THR A 392 -69.57 0.09 8.49
C THR A 392 -68.59 0.97 7.70
N LEU A 393 -67.44 0.39 7.35
CA LEU A 393 -66.85 0.46 6.00
C LEU A 393 -65.94 -0.75 5.77
N ALA A 394 -66.57 -1.92 5.59
CA ALA A 394 -65.95 -3.05 4.92
C ALA A 394 -66.12 -2.83 3.41
N ALA A 395 -65.12 -2.22 2.76
CA ALA A 395 -64.90 -2.26 1.30
C ALA A 395 -63.64 -1.48 0.89
N ALA A 396 -62.50 -1.84 1.47
CA ALA A 396 -61.18 -1.65 0.87
C ALA A 396 -60.27 -2.61 1.63
N GLY A 397 -59.51 -3.47 0.94
CA GLY A 397 -58.42 -4.18 1.62
C GLY A 397 -57.55 -3.16 2.36
N PRO A 398 -56.96 -3.51 3.52
CA PRO A 398 -56.11 -2.58 4.23
C PRO A 398 -55.03 -2.04 3.28
N PRO A 399 -54.73 -0.73 3.33
CA PRO A 399 -53.63 -0.16 2.56
C PRO A 399 -52.36 -0.99 2.72
N ILE A 400 -51.57 -1.12 1.65
CA ILE A 400 -50.24 -1.73 1.70
C ILE A 400 -49.43 -1.06 2.83
N GLY A 401 -48.88 -1.87 3.74
CA GLY A 401 -48.10 -1.44 4.88
C GLY A 401 -48.88 -0.60 5.90
N THR A 402 -50.01 -1.07 6.45
CA THR A 402 -50.62 -0.41 7.62
C THR A 402 -49.80 -0.70 8.90
N PRO A 403 -49.54 0.31 9.75
CA PRO A 403 -49.05 0.09 11.11
C PRO A 403 -50.02 -0.78 11.91
N ARG A 404 -49.62 -1.17 13.13
CA ARG A 404 -50.49 -1.76 14.16
C ARG A 404 -51.93 -1.22 14.11
N LEU A 405 -52.94 -2.10 14.08
CA LEU A 405 -54.36 -1.75 14.16
C LEU A 405 -54.57 -0.87 15.40
N GLY A 406 -55.09 0.35 15.17
CA GLY A 406 -55.32 1.36 16.21
C GLY A 406 -54.28 2.49 16.26
N SER A 407 -53.13 2.36 15.59
CA SER A 407 -52.19 3.47 15.40
C SER A 407 -52.37 4.09 14.01
N THR A 408 -52.87 5.32 13.96
CA THR A 408 -52.84 6.11 12.71
C THR A 408 -51.51 6.81 12.50
N HIS A 409 -50.59 6.77 13.48
CA HIS A 409 -49.34 7.51 13.44
C HIS A 409 -48.37 6.94 12.39
N LYS A 410 -47.75 7.86 11.66
CA LYS A 410 -46.66 7.55 10.74
C LYS A 410 -45.45 7.02 11.52
N VAL A 411 -45.03 5.79 11.23
CA VAL A 411 -43.84 5.13 11.81
C VAL A 411 -42.91 4.62 10.72
N SER A 412 -41.62 4.44 11.02
CA SER A 412 -40.66 3.80 10.12
C SER A 412 -40.49 2.34 10.52
N VAL A 413 -40.61 1.42 9.56
CA VAL A 413 -40.48 -0.02 9.77
C VAL A 413 -39.38 -0.59 8.85
N PRO A 414 -38.51 -1.48 9.35
CA PRO A 414 -38.34 -1.89 10.75
C PRO A 414 -37.94 -0.71 11.68
N PRO A 415 -38.34 -0.73 12.96
CA PRO A 415 -37.90 0.27 13.94
C PRO A 415 -36.43 0.05 14.30
N SER A 416 -35.73 1.12 14.72
CA SER A 416 -34.37 1.05 15.25
C SER A 416 -33.42 0.23 14.37
N GLN A 417 -33.50 0.39 13.05
CA GLN A 417 -32.50 -0.21 12.18
C GLN A 417 -31.16 0.48 12.40
N ASP A 418 -30.08 -0.27 12.20
CA ASP A 418 -28.71 0.27 12.13
C ASP A 418 -28.61 1.42 11.12
N SER A 419 -27.52 2.18 11.04
CA SER A 419 -27.27 3.09 9.92
C SER A 419 -26.68 2.39 8.71
N ASP A 420 -26.00 1.27 8.90
CA ASP A 420 -25.15 0.59 7.91
C ASP A 420 -26.01 -0.14 6.88
N ARG A 421 -25.76 0.09 5.58
CA ARG A 421 -26.62 -0.40 4.47
C ARG A 421 -25.79 -0.81 3.27
N ILE A 422 -26.36 -1.69 2.46
CA ILE A 422 -25.76 -2.15 1.19
C ILE A 422 -25.46 -1.05 0.17
N ASP A 423 -26.14 0.09 0.27
CA ASP A 423 -25.90 1.28 -0.57
C ASP A 423 -25.29 2.45 0.22
N LYS A 424 -24.64 2.13 1.34
CA LYS A 424 -23.77 3.02 2.13
C LYS A 424 -22.36 2.40 2.14
N PHE A 425 -21.51 2.74 3.11
CA PHE A 425 -20.07 2.46 3.03
C PHE A 425 -19.51 3.10 1.75
N ASN A 426 -18.58 2.43 1.08
CA ASN A 426 -18.06 2.81 -0.21
C ASN A 426 -18.92 2.25 -1.37
N ASN A 427 -20.21 1.89 -1.17
CA ASN A 427 -21.03 1.25 -2.21
C ASN A 427 -21.97 2.21 -2.97
N PRO A 428 -21.82 2.39 -4.30
CA PRO A 428 -20.73 1.88 -5.13
C PRO A 428 -19.49 2.79 -5.06
N ASN A 429 -18.30 2.19 -5.21
CA ASN A 429 -17.08 2.98 -5.28
C ASN A 429 -17.01 3.62 -6.66
N SER A 430 -17.61 4.79 -6.81
CA SER A 430 -17.63 5.50 -8.09
C SER A 430 -16.27 6.07 -8.51
N ALA A 431 -15.29 6.13 -7.60
CA ALA A 431 -13.94 6.56 -7.93
C ALA A 431 -13.20 5.47 -8.71
N THR A 432 -13.25 4.23 -8.20
CA THR A 432 -12.71 3.04 -8.88
C THR A 432 -13.58 2.62 -10.07
N TYR A 433 -14.89 2.78 -9.96
CA TYR A 433 -15.87 2.34 -10.96
C TYR A 433 -16.77 3.49 -11.45
N PRO A 434 -16.27 4.39 -12.30
CA PRO A 434 -16.98 5.62 -12.70
C PRO A 434 -18.28 5.38 -13.48
N GLY A 435 -18.50 4.17 -14.02
CA GLY A 435 -19.75 3.78 -14.68
C GLY A 435 -20.86 3.29 -13.75
N THR A 436 -20.61 3.21 -12.44
CA THR A 436 -21.57 2.68 -11.46
C THR A 436 -22.51 3.75 -10.91
N SER A 437 -23.65 3.32 -10.36
CA SER A 437 -24.59 4.21 -9.67
C SER A 437 -25.15 3.55 -8.42
N VAL A 438 -25.58 4.36 -7.45
CA VAL A 438 -26.22 3.88 -6.20
C VAL A 438 -27.43 2.97 -6.42
N ASN A 439 -27.99 2.94 -7.64
CA ASN A 439 -29.11 2.05 -7.95
C ASN A 439 -28.69 0.58 -8.06
N LEU A 440 -27.42 0.29 -8.37
CA LEU A 440 -26.92 -1.08 -8.49
C LEU A 440 -26.96 -1.82 -7.13
N PRO A 441 -26.32 -1.34 -6.04
CA PRO A 441 -26.46 -1.97 -4.74
C PRO A 441 -27.91 -1.93 -4.22
N ARG A 442 -28.66 -0.84 -4.50
CA ARG A 442 -30.07 -0.73 -4.09
C ARG A 442 -30.98 -1.79 -4.71
N ALA A 443 -30.65 -2.32 -5.89
CA ALA A 443 -31.41 -3.39 -6.53
C ALA A 443 -31.41 -4.69 -5.72
N TRP A 444 -30.44 -4.83 -4.81
CA TRP A 444 -30.28 -5.99 -3.92
C TRP A 444 -30.96 -5.83 -2.55
N ARG A 445 -31.59 -4.68 -2.29
CA ARG A 445 -32.39 -4.50 -1.07
C ARG A 445 -33.54 -5.49 -1.03
N ASN A 446 -33.89 -5.92 0.20
CA ASN A 446 -34.90 -6.93 0.49
C ASN A 446 -34.60 -8.31 -0.12
N ARG A 447 -33.34 -8.61 -0.50
CA ARG A 447 -32.91 -9.92 -1.02
C ARG A 447 -31.90 -10.60 -0.10
N ILE A 448 -32.26 -11.79 0.37
CA ILE A 448 -31.39 -12.71 1.10
C ILE A 448 -30.65 -13.57 0.06
N GLY A 449 -29.34 -13.75 0.23
CA GLY A 449 -28.53 -14.62 -0.62
C GLY A 449 -27.04 -14.40 -0.40
N TYR A 450 -26.22 -15.36 -0.84
CA TYR A 450 -24.77 -15.33 -0.61
C TYR A 450 -24.14 -14.05 -1.17
N ILE A 451 -24.70 -13.49 -2.24
CA ILE A 451 -24.20 -12.23 -2.83
C ILE A 451 -24.33 -11.05 -1.88
N THR A 452 -25.49 -10.85 -1.25
CA THR A 452 -25.68 -9.75 -0.29
C THR A 452 -24.97 -10.01 1.03
N TYR A 453 -24.80 -11.29 1.39
CA TYR A 453 -24.04 -11.67 2.58
C TYR A 453 -22.52 -11.50 2.39
N THR A 454 -22.02 -11.78 1.19
CA THR A 454 -20.61 -11.54 0.84
C THR A 454 -20.29 -10.07 0.86
N GLN A 455 -21.15 -9.22 0.27
CA GLN A 455 -21.01 -7.77 0.36
C GLN A 455 -20.92 -7.31 1.80
N TYR A 456 -21.87 -7.76 2.63
CA TYR A 456 -21.90 -7.44 4.04
C TYR A 456 -20.62 -7.85 4.77
N MET A 457 -20.01 -9.00 4.43
CA MET A 457 -18.74 -9.37 5.03
C MET A 457 -17.60 -8.44 4.60
N LEU A 458 -17.53 -8.09 3.31
CA LEU A 458 -16.50 -7.22 2.73
C LEU A 458 -16.53 -5.82 3.36
N ASP A 459 -17.71 -5.18 3.41
CA ASP A 459 -17.90 -3.85 4.04
C ASP A 459 -17.43 -3.82 5.51
N TRP A 460 -17.60 -4.91 6.23
CA TRP A 460 -17.22 -5.04 7.65
C TRP A 460 -15.75 -5.42 7.84
N GLY A 461 -15.06 -5.88 6.79
CA GLY A 461 -13.62 -6.11 6.76
C GLY A 461 -13.10 -7.09 7.82
N ARG A 462 -11.81 -6.96 8.11
CA ARG A 462 -11.11 -7.72 9.16
C ARG A 462 -11.59 -7.38 10.57
N ASP A 463 -11.82 -6.11 10.86
CA ASP A 463 -11.71 -5.57 12.22
C ASP A 463 -13.04 -5.30 12.91
N ARG A 464 -14.17 -5.19 12.18
CA ARG A 464 -15.44 -4.84 12.80
C ARG A 464 -16.25 -6.04 13.26
N SER A 465 -16.92 -5.86 14.39
CA SER A 465 -17.84 -6.83 14.99
C SER A 465 -19.31 -6.39 14.86
N PRO A 466 -20.06 -6.91 13.87
CA PRO A 466 -21.43 -6.46 13.63
C PRO A 466 -22.39 -6.48 14.80
N GLU A 467 -22.28 -7.47 15.67
CA GLU A 467 -23.18 -7.61 16.83
C GLU A 467 -23.05 -6.48 17.87
N HIS A 468 -22.06 -5.60 17.73
CA HIS A 468 -21.80 -4.48 18.62
C HIS A 468 -22.15 -3.12 17.99
N ASN A 469 -22.26 -2.10 18.84
CA ASN A 469 -22.60 -0.74 18.41
C ASN A 469 -21.47 -0.10 17.60
N ASN A 470 -21.83 0.83 16.71
CA ASN A 470 -20.90 1.46 15.77
C ASN A 470 -19.76 2.26 16.43
N ASN A 471 -19.91 2.65 17.69
CA ASN A 471 -18.86 3.35 18.45
C ASN A 471 -17.83 2.41 19.10
N SER A 472 -18.07 1.10 19.08
CA SER A 472 -17.22 0.10 19.75
C SER A 472 -16.86 -1.07 18.86
N ASN A 473 -17.52 -1.24 17.71
CA ASN A 473 -17.40 -2.45 16.90
C ASN A 473 -16.01 -2.67 16.30
N ALA A 474 -15.16 -1.65 16.21
CA ALA A 474 -13.75 -1.74 15.80
C ALA A 474 -12.81 -2.23 16.91
N ASN A 475 -13.29 -2.44 18.15
CA ASN A 475 -12.44 -2.94 19.22
C ASN A 475 -12.02 -4.39 18.93
N PRO A 476 -10.70 -4.69 18.86
CA PRO A 476 -10.18 -6.02 18.53
C PRO A 476 -10.48 -7.06 19.61
N ALA A 477 -10.78 -6.65 20.84
CA ALA A 477 -11.15 -7.56 21.92
C ALA A 477 -12.59 -8.10 21.80
N LEU A 478 -13.41 -7.57 20.88
CA LEU A 478 -14.79 -7.99 20.71
C LEU A 478 -14.92 -9.21 19.80
N THR A 479 -15.86 -10.09 20.15
CA THR A 479 -16.24 -11.25 19.34
C THR A 479 -17.11 -10.84 18.16
N GLY A 480 -17.56 -11.82 17.37
CA GLY A 480 -18.57 -11.60 16.34
C GLY A 480 -18.05 -10.97 15.06
N LYS A 481 -16.75 -11.07 14.78
CA LYS A 481 -16.13 -10.62 13.52
C LYS A 481 -16.72 -11.35 12.31
N ALA A 482 -16.77 -10.67 11.16
CA ALA A 482 -17.21 -11.28 9.92
C ALA A 482 -16.33 -12.51 9.56
N PRO A 483 -16.90 -13.59 8.99
CA PRO A 483 -16.13 -14.79 8.63
C PRO A 483 -14.98 -14.58 7.65
N ILE A 484 -14.84 -13.41 7.01
CA ILE A 484 -13.63 -13.12 6.23
C ILE A 484 -12.43 -12.79 7.13
N SER A 485 -12.64 -12.37 8.37
CA SER A 485 -11.61 -11.96 9.32
C SER A 485 -10.93 -13.17 9.97
N ILE A 486 -9.60 -13.20 10.04
CA ILE A 486 -8.85 -14.21 10.82
C ILE A 486 -9.17 -14.20 12.32
N GLU A 487 -9.75 -13.11 12.83
CA GLU A 487 -10.19 -13.00 14.23
C GLU A 487 -11.56 -13.66 14.45
N SER A 488 -12.25 -14.03 13.37
CA SER A 488 -13.50 -14.79 13.45
C SER A 488 -13.21 -16.28 13.67
N PRO A 489 -13.89 -16.95 14.62
CA PRO A 489 -13.80 -18.40 14.76
C PRO A 489 -14.39 -19.16 13.55
N TYR A 490 -15.06 -18.44 12.65
CA TYR A 490 -15.67 -18.97 11.43
C TYR A 490 -14.82 -18.72 10.18
N CYS A 491 -13.62 -18.15 10.31
CA CYS A 491 -12.76 -17.85 9.17
C CYS A 491 -12.30 -19.13 8.45
N PRO A 492 -12.69 -19.35 7.18
CA PRO A 492 -12.18 -20.48 6.44
C PRO A 492 -10.77 -20.16 5.97
N PHE A 493 -9.86 -21.10 6.22
CA PHE A 493 -8.52 -21.07 5.67
C PHE A 493 -8.37 -22.12 4.58
N HIS A 494 -7.60 -21.78 3.56
CA HIS A 494 -7.24 -22.70 2.48
C HIS A 494 -5.74 -22.65 2.21
N ASN A 495 -5.19 -23.78 1.75
CA ASN A 495 -3.76 -23.89 1.43
C ASN A 495 -3.54 -23.62 -0.05
N GLU A 496 -2.51 -22.85 -0.36
CA GLU A 496 -2.10 -22.54 -1.72
C GLU A 496 -0.59 -22.72 -1.90
N ALA A 497 -0.19 -23.12 -3.11
CA ALA A 497 1.21 -23.06 -3.52
C ALA A 497 1.56 -21.64 -3.98
N THR A 498 2.72 -21.16 -3.55
CA THR A 498 3.35 -19.89 -3.92
C THR A 498 4.81 -20.16 -4.33
N ALA A 499 5.52 -19.12 -4.79
CA ALA A 499 6.94 -19.21 -5.07
C ALA A 499 7.79 -19.57 -3.82
N GLY A 500 7.35 -19.14 -2.63
CA GLY A 500 8.05 -19.39 -1.35
C GLY A 500 7.67 -20.70 -0.65
N GLY A 501 6.75 -21.50 -1.21
CA GLY A 501 6.26 -22.74 -0.61
C GLY A 501 4.74 -22.84 -0.54
N THR A 502 4.22 -23.67 0.34
CA THR A 502 2.77 -23.81 0.57
C THR A 502 2.38 -23.07 1.85
N PHE A 503 1.40 -22.17 1.74
CA PHE A 503 0.93 -21.35 2.85
C PHE A 503 -0.59 -21.46 3.00
N SER A 504 -1.07 -21.21 4.21
CA SER A 504 -2.48 -21.15 4.56
C SER A 504 -2.94 -19.69 4.57
N PHE A 505 -3.99 -19.37 3.82
CA PHE A 505 -4.50 -18.02 3.65
C PHE A 505 -5.95 -17.89 4.13
N PRO A 506 -6.36 -16.72 4.66
CA PRO A 506 -7.78 -16.37 4.76
C PRO A 506 -8.36 -16.10 3.36
N PRO A 507 -9.70 -15.95 3.25
CA PRO A 507 -10.38 -15.82 1.97
C PRO A 507 -9.78 -14.79 1.02
N ARG A 508 -9.88 -15.05 -0.28
CA ARG A 508 -9.24 -14.30 -1.36
C ARG A 508 -9.97 -13.00 -1.69
N THR A 509 -9.84 -12.00 -0.81
CA THR A 509 -10.24 -10.61 -1.10
C THR A 509 -9.11 -9.90 -1.87
N GLN A 510 -9.44 -9.14 -2.91
CA GLN A 510 -8.47 -8.46 -3.78
C GLN A 510 -8.57 -6.93 -3.67
N PRO A 511 -7.43 -6.20 -3.76
CA PRO A 511 -6.09 -6.70 -4.12
C PRO A 511 -5.27 -7.34 -2.98
N MET A 512 -5.76 -7.36 -1.73
CA MET A 512 -4.97 -7.84 -0.58
C MET A 512 -4.43 -9.26 -0.73
N HIS A 513 -5.16 -10.20 -1.31
CA HIS A 513 -4.65 -11.55 -1.50
C HIS A 513 -3.47 -11.61 -2.48
N ALA A 514 -3.53 -10.85 -3.58
CA ALA A 514 -2.40 -10.71 -4.49
C ALA A 514 -1.18 -10.05 -3.81
N VAL A 515 -1.39 -9.09 -2.92
CA VAL A 515 -0.32 -8.50 -2.07
C VAL A 515 0.39 -9.59 -1.28
N ARG A 516 -0.37 -10.41 -0.54
CA ARG A 516 0.19 -11.49 0.30
C ARG A 516 1.07 -12.42 -0.52
N ARG A 517 0.57 -12.92 -1.65
CA ARG A 517 1.30 -13.83 -2.54
C ARG A 517 2.54 -13.19 -3.14
N SER A 518 2.46 -11.93 -3.56
CA SER A 518 3.56 -11.22 -4.20
C SER A 518 4.67 -10.84 -3.23
N LEU A 519 4.34 -10.47 -2.00
CA LEU A 519 5.33 -10.27 -0.93
C LEU A 519 6.06 -11.59 -0.63
N ILE A 520 5.35 -12.72 -0.57
CA ILE A 520 5.98 -14.03 -0.40
C ILE A 520 6.95 -14.34 -1.54
N ALA A 521 6.56 -14.06 -2.79
CA ALA A 521 7.46 -14.21 -3.94
C ALA A 521 8.70 -13.29 -3.86
N ALA A 522 8.53 -12.03 -3.45
CA ALA A 522 9.63 -11.11 -3.24
C ALA A 522 10.60 -11.60 -2.16
N LEU A 523 10.07 -12.06 -1.03
CA LEU A 523 10.84 -12.58 0.09
C LEU A 523 11.60 -13.86 -0.29
N GLN A 524 11.02 -14.71 -1.14
CA GLN A 524 11.70 -15.86 -1.70
C GLN A 524 12.90 -15.45 -2.57
N VAL A 525 12.77 -14.40 -3.40
CA VAL A 525 13.89 -13.84 -4.16
C VAL A 525 15.00 -13.33 -3.24
N VAL A 526 14.65 -12.63 -2.14
CA VAL A 526 15.65 -12.18 -1.14
C VAL A 526 16.34 -13.38 -0.48
N LYS A 527 15.59 -14.42 -0.12
CA LYS A 527 16.11 -15.66 0.47
C LYS A 527 17.12 -16.33 -0.46
N GLU A 528 16.80 -16.44 -1.74
CA GLU A 528 17.68 -17.01 -2.76
C GLU A 528 18.95 -16.18 -2.94
N LEU A 529 18.83 -14.86 -3.06
CA LEU A 529 19.99 -13.96 -3.21
C LEU A 529 20.95 -13.98 -2.01
N ASN A 530 20.44 -14.30 -0.82
CA ASN A 530 21.24 -14.41 0.40
C ASN A 530 21.74 -15.84 0.68
N THR A 531 21.47 -16.79 -0.21
CA THR A 531 21.95 -18.17 -0.08
C THR A 531 23.48 -18.21 -0.17
N GLY A 532 24.12 -18.94 0.74
CA GLY A 532 25.58 -19.07 0.77
C GLY A 532 26.31 -17.93 1.48
N LEU A 533 25.61 -16.86 1.89
CA LEU A 533 26.16 -15.80 2.73
C LEU A 533 26.22 -16.23 4.20
N THR A 534 27.12 -15.60 4.96
CA THR A 534 27.14 -15.76 6.42
C THR A 534 25.82 -15.25 7.03
N ALA A 535 25.26 -15.99 8.00
CA ALA A 535 24.01 -15.59 8.64
C ALA A 535 24.09 -14.15 9.18
N GLY A 536 23.12 -13.32 8.81
CA GLY A 536 23.02 -11.93 9.25
C GLY A 536 23.86 -10.91 8.45
N THR A 537 24.64 -11.34 7.46
CA THR A 537 25.40 -10.43 6.57
C THR A 537 24.66 -10.05 5.29
N GLY A 538 23.66 -10.84 4.87
CA GLY A 538 22.80 -10.54 3.73
C GLY A 538 21.78 -9.42 4.00
N ASP A 539 20.82 -9.29 3.09
CA ASP A 539 19.70 -8.37 3.30
C ASP A 539 18.88 -8.72 4.55
N ARG A 540 18.14 -7.75 5.07
CA ARG A 540 17.14 -7.96 6.12
C ARG A 540 15.83 -7.36 5.67
N VAL A 541 14.74 -7.99 6.09
CA VAL A 541 13.38 -7.62 5.71
C VAL A 541 12.55 -7.30 6.96
N SER A 542 11.60 -6.40 6.80
CA SER A 542 10.65 -5.97 7.82
C SER A 542 9.31 -5.67 7.16
N ILE A 543 8.23 -5.76 7.93
CA ILE A 543 6.88 -5.46 7.47
C ILE A 543 6.30 -4.43 8.45
N VAL A 544 5.92 -3.29 7.88
CA VAL A 544 5.11 -2.26 8.54
C VAL A 544 3.76 -2.22 7.83
N THR A 545 2.69 -2.13 8.58
CA THR A 545 1.34 -1.96 8.04
C THR A 545 0.75 -0.62 8.48
N TYR A 546 -0.20 -0.09 7.72
CA TYR A 546 -0.93 1.11 8.12
C TYR A 546 -2.38 1.06 7.63
N ASP A 547 -3.27 1.72 8.37
CA ASP A 547 -4.64 1.98 7.94
C ASP A 547 -5.11 3.34 8.47
N GLY A 548 -5.41 3.46 9.75
CA GLY A 548 -5.90 4.67 10.39
C GLY A 548 -4.90 5.27 11.37
N LEU A 549 -5.40 6.18 12.20
CA LEU A 549 -4.64 6.81 13.29
C LEU A 549 -5.30 6.64 14.67
N ASP A 550 -6.43 5.94 14.71
CA ASP A 550 -7.05 5.58 15.96
C ASP A 550 -6.32 4.39 16.62
N ASN A 551 -6.65 4.14 17.89
CA ASN A 551 -5.98 3.12 18.71
C ASN A 551 -6.07 1.68 18.18
N PHE A 552 -6.90 1.40 17.16
CA PHE A 552 -7.09 0.07 16.60
C PHE A 552 -6.55 -0.06 15.17
N HIS A 553 -6.30 1.07 14.51
CA HIS A 553 -5.86 1.12 13.11
C HIS A 553 -4.52 1.85 12.91
N GLU A 554 -3.88 2.30 14.00
CA GLU A 554 -2.56 2.93 13.93
C GLU A 554 -1.53 2.02 13.23
N PRO A 555 -0.48 2.60 12.60
CA PRO A 555 0.54 1.79 11.95
C PRO A 555 1.19 0.79 12.90
N GLU A 556 1.48 -0.40 12.40
CA GLU A 556 2.00 -1.51 13.19
C GLU A 556 3.30 -2.04 12.58
N LEU A 557 4.28 -2.33 13.44
CA LEU A 557 5.48 -3.09 13.06
C LEU A 557 5.18 -4.59 13.20
N VAL A 558 4.56 -5.16 12.17
CA VAL A 558 4.18 -6.58 12.12
C VAL A 558 5.39 -7.51 12.23
N LEU A 559 6.51 -7.13 11.60
CA LEU A 559 7.74 -7.90 11.64
C LEU A 559 8.94 -6.96 11.73
N THR A 560 9.74 -7.10 12.79
CA THR A 560 11.01 -6.37 12.91
C THR A 560 12.04 -6.83 11.87
N LEU A 561 13.08 -6.02 11.64
CA LEU A 561 14.14 -6.33 10.67
C LEU A 561 14.79 -7.68 11.01
N THR A 562 14.64 -8.64 10.10
CA THR A 562 15.10 -10.03 10.30
C THR A 562 15.74 -10.60 9.03
N GLY A 563 16.62 -11.58 9.21
CA GLY A 563 17.11 -12.46 8.15
C GLY A 563 16.36 -13.79 8.07
N ASP A 564 15.31 -13.97 8.90
CA ASP A 564 14.41 -15.11 8.86
C ASP A 564 13.29 -14.85 7.83
N TYR A 565 13.58 -15.20 6.58
CA TYR A 565 12.64 -14.99 5.48
C TYR A 565 11.41 -15.91 5.57
N ASP A 566 11.51 -17.05 6.24
CA ASP A 566 10.37 -17.96 6.41
C ASP A 566 9.36 -17.36 7.39
N ALA A 567 9.82 -16.78 8.50
CA ALA A 567 8.98 -15.99 9.39
C ALA A 567 8.37 -14.77 8.68
N ALA A 568 9.13 -14.10 7.80
CA ALA A 568 8.63 -12.98 7.01
C ALA A 568 7.52 -13.41 6.04
N MET A 569 7.70 -14.51 5.33
CA MET A 569 6.68 -15.05 4.42
C MET A 569 5.43 -15.48 5.18
N GLN A 570 5.59 -16.07 6.37
CA GLN A 570 4.47 -16.42 7.24
C GLN A 570 3.70 -15.18 7.71
N ALA A 571 4.39 -14.10 8.07
CA ALA A 571 3.75 -12.84 8.49
C ALA A 571 2.92 -12.20 7.36
N CYS A 572 3.29 -12.40 6.09
CA CYS A 572 2.48 -11.94 4.96
C CYS A 572 1.13 -12.65 4.87
N THR A 573 0.98 -13.88 5.36
CA THR A 573 -0.25 -14.68 5.17
C THR A 573 -1.48 -14.10 5.88
N THR A 574 -1.27 -13.33 6.94
CA THR A 574 -2.31 -12.79 7.82
C THR A 574 -2.68 -11.34 7.52
N LEU A 575 -2.07 -10.71 6.51
CA LEU A 575 -2.44 -9.35 6.10
C LEU A 575 -3.86 -9.33 5.52
N GLN A 576 -4.72 -8.46 6.06
CA GLN A 576 -6.10 -8.32 5.64
C GLN A 576 -6.53 -6.86 5.66
N ALA A 577 -7.36 -6.51 4.67
CA ALA A 577 -8.02 -5.21 4.59
C ALA A 577 -8.98 -5.01 5.76
N THR A 578 -9.05 -3.78 6.28
CA THR A 578 -9.98 -3.36 7.31
C THR A 578 -11.34 -3.01 6.71
N SER A 579 -12.28 -2.60 7.55
CA SER A 579 -13.61 -2.17 7.15
C SER A 579 -13.61 -0.86 6.36
N ASP A 580 -14.60 -0.69 5.46
CA ASP A 580 -14.76 0.52 4.64
C ASP A 580 -15.44 1.67 5.40
N ILE A 581 -14.97 1.96 6.61
CA ILE A 581 -15.48 3.05 7.44
C ILE A 581 -14.36 3.76 8.19
N GLY A 582 -14.28 5.08 7.99
CA GLY A 582 -13.47 5.98 8.80
C GLY A 582 -12.50 6.78 7.95
N TYR A 583 -11.58 7.48 8.61
CA TYR A 583 -10.40 8.01 7.92
C TYR A 583 -9.32 6.93 7.98
N THR A 584 -8.89 6.53 6.79
CA THR A 584 -8.04 5.39 6.53
C THR A 584 -6.84 5.83 5.69
N THR A 585 -6.03 4.87 5.23
CA THR A 585 -4.86 5.12 4.38
C THR A 585 -3.89 6.14 5.00
N ALA A 586 -3.52 5.95 6.27
CA ALA A 586 -2.56 6.75 7.06
C ALA A 586 -1.10 6.56 6.59
N MET A 587 -0.89 6.82 5.31
CA MET A 587 0.33 6.50 4.58
C MET A 587 1.55 7.25 5.13
N ASP A 588 1.40 8.50 5.56
CA ASP A 588 2.49 9.28 6.14
C ASP A 588 2.97 8.67 7.48
N ALA A 589 2.06 8.09 8.24
CA ALA A 589 2.34 7.45 9.51
C ALA A 589 3.02 6.09 9.34
N GLY A 590 2.56 5.28 8.39
CA GLY A 590 3.28 4.07 7.96
C GLY A 590 4.69 4.38 7.47
N MET A 591 4.83 5.42 6.65
CA MET A 591 6.13 5.90 6.16
C MET A 591 7.04 6.38 7.30
N LEU A 592 6.52 7.18 8.25
CA LEU A 592 7.31 7.64 9.39
C LEU A 592 7.78 6.47 10.27
N MET A 593 6.91 5.49 10.53
CA MET A 593 7.27 4.29 11.29
C MET A 593 8.40 3.51 10.59
N ALA A 594 8.28 3.28 9.29
CA ALA A 594 9.30 2.58 8.50
C ALA A 594 10.66 3.31 8.52
N ARG A 595 10.65 4.63 8.34
CA ARG A 595 11.86 5.47 8.41
C ARG A 595 12.52 5.39 9.78
N ASN A 596 11.75 5.53 10.86
CA ASN A 596 12.27 5.43 12.22
C ASN A 596 12.82 4.02 12.51
N HIS A 597 12.17 2.98 12.01
CA HIS A 597 12.64 1.59 12.14
C HIS A 597 13.96 1.34 11.41
N LEU A 598 14.17 1.98 10.25
CA LEU A 598 15.40 1.86 9.44
C LEU A 598 16.60 2.62 10.00
N LYS A 599 16.40 3.51 10.98
CA LYS A 599 17.49 4.23 11.67
C LYS A 599 18.41 3.25 12.43
N PRO A 600 19.67 3.61 12.67
CA PRO A 600 20.56 2.82 13.52
C PRO A 600 20.02 2.66 14.94
N THR A 601 20.42 1.58 15.62
CA THR A 601 20.07 1.36 17.03
C THR A 601 20.51 2.48 17.96
N SER A 602 21.57 3.21 17.62
CA SER A 602 22.00 4.40 18.36
C SER A 602 20.99 5.57 18.30
N GLU A 603 20.04 5.52 17.38
CA GLU A 603 18.99 6.52 17.15
C GLU A 603 17.59 5.95 17.42
N GLY A 604 17.51 4.78 18.05
CA GLY A 604 16.24 4.13 18.43
C GLY A 604 15.61 3.23 17.37
N GLY A 605 16.26 3.03 16.22
CA GLY A 605 15.79 2.10 15.18
C GLY A 605 16.43 0.70 15.26
N SER A 606 16.18 -0.12 14.25
CA SER A 606 16.72 -1.49 14.11
C SER A 606 17.64 -1.65 12.90
N GLY A 607 17.88 -0.58 12.15
CA GLY A 607 18.70 -0.61 10.96
C GLY A 607 20.20 -0.72 11.25
N ARG A 608 20.93 -1.27 10.28
CA ARG A 608 22.40 -1.33 10.26
C ARG A 608 22.98 -0.03 9.70
N ARG A 609 24.19 0.35 10.10
CA ARG A 609 24.79 1.64 9.69
C ARG A 609 25.28 1.66 8.24
N PHE A 610 25.83 0.56 7.76
CA PHE A 610 26.49 0.47 6.45
C PHE A 610 25.67 -0.33 5.44
N THR A 611 24.38 -0.03 5.37
CA THR A 611 23.43 -0.72 4.51
C THR A 611 22.59 0.26 3.73
N THR A 612 22.29 -0.10 2.49
CA THR A 612 21.26 0.58 1.70
C THR A 612 19.92 0.45 2.41
N LYS A 613 19.19 1.55 2.54
CA LYS A 613 17.86 1.57 3.15
C LYS A 613 16.83 1.51 2.05
N VAL A 614 15.90 0.55 2.13
CA VAL A 614 14.88 0.36 1.10
C VAL A 614 13.51 0.40 1.75
N ILE A 615 12.65 1.27 1.25
CA ILE A 615 11.23 1.25 1.53
C ILE A 615 10.51 0.81 0.25
N VAL A 616 9.66 -0.20 0.38
CA VAL A 616 8.74 -0.61 -0.67
C VAL A 616 7.34 -0.30 -0.14
N LEU A 617 6.72 0.76 -0.67
CA LEU A 617 5.39 1.20 -0.28
C LEU A 617 4.36 0.55 -1.21
N LEU A 618 3.41 -0.20 -0.65
CA LEU A 618 2.33 -0.86 -1.38
C LEU A 618 1.00 -0.24 -0.97
N THR A 619 0.23 0.22 -1.95
CA THR A 619 -1.07 0.86 -1.72
C THR A 619 -1.91 0.85 -2.99
N ASP A 620 -3.23 0.79 -2.81
CA ASP A 620 -4.21 1.04 -3.86
C ASP A 620 -4.96 2.37 -3.69
N GLY A 621 -4.69 3.08 -2.58
CA GLY A 621 -5.50 4.16 -2.10
C GLY A 621 -4.76 5.50 -2.09
N VAL A 622 -5.56 6.56 -2.03
CA VAL A 622 -5.09 7.92 -1.77
C VAL A 622 -5.02 8.15 -0.27
N PRO A 623 -3.93 8.74 0.26
CA PRO A 623 -3.87 9.08 1.67
C PRO A 623 -5.02 9.97 2.08
N ASN A 624 -5.77 9.58 3.12
CA ASN A 624 -6.89 10.36 3.62
C ASN A 624 -6.89 10.54 5.16
N ALA A 625 -5.93 9.91 5.84
CA ALA A 625 -5.52 10.19 7.22
C ALA A 625 -4.03 10.60 7.24
N TRP A 626 -3.66 11.55 8.11
CA TRP A 626 -2.26 11.96 8.29
C TRP A 626 -1.95 12.51 9.67
N GLN A 627 -0.69 12.40 10.09
CA GLN A 627 -0.21 12.83 11.41
C GLN A 627 0.72 14.05 11.38
N SER A 628 1.39 14.34 10.25
CA SER A 628 2.25 15.52 10.15
C SER A 628 1.41 16.81 10.15
N SER A 629 1.81 17.82 10.92
CA SER A 629 1.03 19.05 11.03
C SER A 629 1.13 19.90 9.77
N ALA A 630 0.09 20.67 9.44
CA ALA A 630 0.14 21.58 8.30
C ALA A 630 1.28 22.60 8.39
N ALA A 631 1.63 23.04 9.61
CA ALA A 631 2.76 23.95 9.83
C ALA A 631 4.09 23.27 9.49
N GLU A 632 4.33 22.07 10.02
CA GLU A 632 5.53 21.28 9.73
C GLU A 632 5.71 21.02 8.21
N ILE A 633 4.62 20.64 7.53
CA ILE A 633 4.62 20.39 6.09
C ILE A 633 4.96 21.68 5.32
N ASN A 634 4.30 22.79 5.64
CA ASN A 634 4.51 24.06 4.95
C ASN A 634 5.92 24.62 5.19
N ASP A 635 6.43 24.53 6.41
CA ASP A 635 7.79 24.95 6.75
C ASP A 635 8.82 24.11 5.98
N TYR A 636 8.64 22.78 5.92
CA TYR A 636 9.54 21.92 5.15
C TYR A 636 9.53 22.25 3.65
N ILE A 637 8.35 22.44 3.05
CA ILE A 637 8.22 22.79 1.63
C ILE A 637 8.87 24.15 1.33
N SER A 638 8.72 25.12 2.23
CA SER A 638 9.37 26.43 2.10
C SER A 638 10.89 26.30 2.11
N ASP A 639 11.44 25.45 2.96
CA ASP A 639 12.87 25.22 3.07
C ASP A 639 13.44 24.32 1.95
N ASN A 640 12.59 23.45 1.37
CA ASN A 640 12.98 22.43 0.39
C ASN A 640 11.98 22.40 -0.79
N PRO A 641 11.92 23.45 -1.62
CA PRO A 641 10.95 23.51 -2.71
C PRO A 641 11.20 22.43 -3.76
N HIS A 642 10.13 21.78 -4.23
CA HIS A 642 10.17 20.76 -5.27
C HIS A 642 8.87 20.76 -6.09
N ASP A 643 8.97 20.55 -7.41
CA ASP A 643 7.82 20.62 -8.34
C ASP A 643 6.77 19.51 -8.11
N ASP A 644 7.18 18.43 -7.46
CA ASP A 644 6.27 17.32 -7.12
C ASP A 644 5.38 17.59 -5.91
N PHE A 645 5.67 18.62 -5.08
CA PHE A 645 4.72 19.05 -4.07
C PHE A 645 3.45 19.61 -4.71
N TYR A 646 2.31 19.35 -4.07
CA TYR A 646 1.05 19.99 -4.44
C TYR A 646 1.00 21.41 -3.90
N GLU A 647 0.16 22.23 -4.52
CA GLU A 647 -0.15 23.58 -4.06
C GLU A 647 -0.77 23.58 -2.64
N SER A 648 -0.96 24.77 -2.08
CA SER A 648 -1.52 24.91 -0.73
C SER A 648 -2.91 24.26 -0.62
N GLY A 649 -3.15 23.55 0.49
CA GLY A 649 -4.42 22.88 0.78
C GLY A 649 -4.41 21.35 0.63
N TYR A 650 -3.38 20.76 0.00
CA TYR A 650 -3.24 19.31 -0.21
C TYR A 650 -2.36 18.64 0.85
N VAL A 651 -2.66 18.90 2.12
CA VAL A 651 -1.80 18.47 3.25
C VAL A 651 -1.62 16.96 3.35
N TRP A 652 -2.62 16.15 2.97
CA TRP A 652 -2.55 14.68 3.04
C TRP A 652 -1.62 14.07 1.98
N TYR A 653 -1.55 14.65 0.78
CA TYR A 653 -0.56 14.25 -0.22
C TYR A 653 0.82 14.78 0.15
N ASN A 654 0.89 16.04 0.58
CA ASN A 654 2.14 16.70 0.91
C ASN A 654 2.80 16.13 2.18
N SER A 655 2.04 15.55 3.12
CA SER A 655 2.62 14.86 4.28
C SER A 655 3.46 13.65 3.85
N VAL A 656 2.94 12.82 2.94
CA VAL A 656 3.65 11.65 2.39
C VAL A 656 4.85 12.07 1.54
N LEU A 657 4.70 13.09 0.71
CA LEU A 657 5.80 13.63 -0.09
C LEU A 657 6.89 14.20 0.82
N MET A 658 6.55 14.90 1.90
CA MET A 658 7.52 15.35 2.89
C MET A 658 8.26 14.15 3.50
N GLN A 659 7.57 13.10 3.93
CA GLN A 659 8.21 11.88 4.46
C GLN A 659 9.15 11.23 3.42
N THR A 660 8.77 11.26 2.14
CA THR A 660 9.57 10.75 1.02
C THR A 660 10.85 11.57 0.84
N ALA A 661 10.74 12.90 0.75
CA ALA A 661 11.89 13.80 0.61
C ALA A 661 12.84 13.69 1.80
N GLN A 662 12.31 13.61 3.01
CA GLN A 662 13.13 13.44 4.21
C GLN A 662 13.84 12.06 4.23
N PHE A 663 13.21 10.98 3.78
CA PHE A 663 13.89 9.68 3.67
C PHE A 663 15.05 9.68 2.68
N GLN A 664 14.91 10.40 1.58
CA GLN A 664 15.99 10.62 0.61
C GLN A 664 17.12 11.47 1.21
N ALA A 665 16.79 12.44 2.06
CA ALA A 665 17.77 13.26 2.76
C ALA A 665 18.51 12.49 3.87
N ASP A 666 17.90 11.45 4.46
CA ASP A 666 18.50 10.65 5.54
C ASP A 666 19.81 9.95 5.09
N SER A 667 19.91 9.54 3.81
CA SER A 667 21.13 8.95 3.23
C SER A 667 21.08 8.96 1.71
N SER A 668 22.22 9.18 1.05
CA SER A 668 22.37 9.00 -0.41
C SER A 668 22.19 7.55 -0.89
N SER A 669 22.02 6.59 0.02
CA SER A 669 21.75 5.18 -0.27
C SER A 669 20.31 4.76 0.09
N SER A 670 19.44 5.70 0.41
CA SER A 670 18.01 5.46 0.63
C SER A 670 17.27 5.30 -0.70
N ASN A 671 16.45 4.26 -0.84
CA ASN A 671 15.63 4.01 -2.02
C ASN A 671 14.20 3.75 -1.61
N LEU A 672 13.25 4.53 -2.13
CA LEU A 672 11.83 4.32 -1.89
C LEU A 672 11.15 3.98 -3.19
N PHE A 673 10.51 2.81 -3.24
CA PHE A 673 9.73 2.36 -4.38
C PHE A 673 8.24 2.39 -4.03
N ALA A 674 7.48 3.28 -4.67
CA ALA A 674 6.04 3.33 -4.54
C ALA A 674 5.43 2.37 -5.58
N VAL A 675 4.78 1.32 -5.11
CA VAL A 675 4.17 0.27 -5.93
C VAL A 675 2.66 0.37 -5.83
N GLY A 676 2.04 0.83 -6.90
CA GLY A 676 0.59 0.95 -7.00
C GLY A 676 -0.06 -0.38 -7.38
N MET A 677 -1.20 -0.70 -6.75
CA MET A 677 -1.97 -1.92 -7.01
C MET A 677 -3.48 -1.69 -6.86
N GLY A 678 -4.31 -2.64 -7.28
CA GLY A 678 -5.77 -2.44 -7.30
C GLY A 678 -6.26 -1.62 -8.49
N LEU A 679 -7.57 -1.62 -8.74
CA LEU A 679 -8.19 -0.76 -9.75
C LEU A 679 -8.26 0.72 -9.34
N GLY A 680 -8.21 0.98 -8.03
CA GLY A 680 -8.38 2.31 -7.43
C GLY A 680 -7.12 3.18 -7.35
N THR A 681 -5.95 2.68 -7.79
CA THR A 681 -4.68 3.37 -7.57
C THR A 681 -4.64 4.78 -8.18
N ASP A 682 -4.25 5.78 -7.39
CA ASP A 682 -3.82 7.09 -7.90
C ASP A 682 -2.37 7.03 -8.41
N TYR A 683 -2.22 6.55 -9.63
CA TYR A 683 -0.93 6.45 -10.31
C TYR A 683 -0.24 7.81 -10.53
N GLY A 684 -0.98 8.92 -10.59
CA GLY A 684 -0.42 10.26 -10.70
C GLY A 684 0.29 10.68 -9.42
N PHE A 685 -0.29 10.34 -8.27
CA PHE A 685 0.34 10.53 -6.97
C PHE A 685 1.54 9.59 -6.77
N MET A 686 1.41 8.31 -7.12
CA MET A 686 2.51 7.35 -7.03
C MET A 686 3.73 7.79 -7.86
N ASP A 687 3.50 8.41 -9.02
CA ASP A 687 4.56 8.96 -9.86
C ASP A 687 5.29 10.13 -9.21
N ARG A 688 4.59 10.99 -8.47
CA ARG A 688 5.22 12.08 -7.69
C ARG A 688 6.12 11.52 -6.60
N ILE A 689 5.65 10.48 -5.89
CA ILE A 689 6.48 9.79 -4.88
C ILE A 689 7.73 9.20 -5.54
N ALA A 690 7.60 8.49 -6.66
CA ALA A 690 8.73 7.87 -7.34
C ALA A 690 9.76 8.88 -7.85
N ARG A 691 9.31 10.01 -8.44
CA ARG A 691 10.21 11.09 -8.87
C ARG A 691 10.93 11.74 -7.70
N MET A 692 10.21 12.05 -6.63
CA MET A 692 10.79 12.60 -5.41
C MET A 692 11.78 11.63 -4.75
N ALA A 693 11.51 10.33 -4.84
CA ALA A 693 12.39 9.26 -4.39
C ALA A 693 13.53 8.93 -5.36
N GLN A 694 13.58 9.54 -6.54
CA GLN A 694 14.54 9.24 -7.61
C GLN A 694 14.56 7.75 -8.03
N THR A 695 13.41 7.08 -7.90
CA THR A 695 13.21 5.67 -8.30
C THR A 695 12.28 5.52 -9.50
N ASP A 696 11.85 6.64 -10.09
CA ASP A 696 11.00 6.65 -11.26
C ASP A 696 11.71 6.11 -12.50
N ARG A 697 10.91 5.60 -13.44
CA ARG A 697 11.36 5.27 -14.79
C ARG A 697 10.55 6.08 -15.78
N ASN A 698 11.20 7.05 -16.42
CA ASN A 698 10.55 8.01 -17.32
C ASN A 698 9.42 8.80 -16.63
N GLY A 699 9.63 9.22 -15.39
CA GLY A 699 8.66 9.95 -14.59
C GLY A 699 7.58 9.07 -13.95
N GLN A 700 7.66 7.74 -14.07
CA GLN A 700 6.64 6.81 -13.61
C GLN A 700 7.13 5.90 -12.48
N SER A 701 6.25 5.67 -11.51
CA SER A 701 6.36 4.64 -10.48
C SER A 701 6.25 3.23 -11.07
N PRO A 702 6.80 2.20 -10.39
CA PRO A 702 6.47 0.81 -10.69
C PRO A 702 4.95 0.59 -10.70
N ARG A 703 4.45 0.09 -11.84
CA ARG A 703 3.03 -0.12 -12.07
C ARG A 703 2.65 -1.57 -11.81
N GLY A 704 1.74 -1.80 -10.86
CA GLY A 704 0.91 -3.00 -10.87
C GLY A 704 0.12 -3.11 -12.17
N SER A 705 -0.63 -4.20 -12.34
CA SER A 705 -1.32 -4.46 -13.61
C SER A 705 -2.64 -3.72 -13.77
N GLY A 706 -3.16 -3.02 -12.75
CA GLY A 706 -4.55 -2.52 -12.74
C GLY A 706 -5.62 -3.61 -13.01
N ASN A 707 -5.20 -4.86 -13.18
CA ASN A 707 -6.00 -6.02 -13.56
C ASN A 707 -5.70 -7.11 -12.55
N PRO A 708 -6.71 -7.53 -11.76
CA PRO A 708 -6.55 -8.56 -10.73
C PRO A 708 -6.00 -9.90 -11.25
N THR A 709 -6.21 -10.21 -12.52
CA THR A 709 -5.68 -11.44 -13.15
C THR A 709 -4.16 -11.44 -13.29
N GLU A 710 -3.53 -10.27 -13.28
CA GLU A 710 -2.11 -10.09 -13.57
C GLU A 710 -1.28 -9.64 -12.34
N TYR A 711 -1.91 -9.33 -11.20
CA TYR A 711 -1.24 -8.69 -10.07
C TYR A 711 -0.02 -9.46 -9.59
N GLU A 712 -0.16 -10.77 -9.37
CA GLU A 712 0.93 -11.59 -8.85
C GLU A 712 2.15 -11.58 -9.77
N GLN A 713 1.94 -11.80 -11.07
CA GLN A 713 3.02 -11.79 -12.05
C GLN A 713 3.69 -10.42 -12.11
N ARG A 714 2.89 -9.34 -12.13
CA ARG A 714 3.40 -7.99 -12.29
C ARG A 714 4.17 -7.52 -11.06
N LEU A 715 3.64 -7.77 -9.87
CA LEU A 715 4.31 -7.42 -8.61
C LEU A 715 5.59 -8.25 -8.42
N THR A 716 5.56 -9.54 -8.78
CA THR A 716 6.78 -10.37 -8.77
C THR A 716 7.85 -9.75 -9.66
N GLN A 717 7.54 -9.34 -10.89
CA GLN A 717 8.49 -8.66 -11.78
C GLN A 717 9.04 -7.37 -11.17
N ILE A 718 8.18 -6.53 -10.59
CA ILE A 718 8.60 -5.29 -9.93
C ILE A 718 9.58 -5.58 -8.79
N PHE A 719 9.25 -6.53 -7.92
CA PHE A 719 10.10 -6.89 -6.80
C PHE A 719 11.40 -7.51 -7.26
N GLU A 720 11.40 -8.37 -8.28
CA GLU A 720 12.62 -8.87 -8.87
C GLU A 720 13.51 -7.74 -9.42
N GLU A 721 12.94 -6.75 -10.09
CA GLU A 721 13.71 -5.60 -10.59
C GLU A 721 14.30 -4.74 -9.47
N ILE A 722 13.55 -4.54 -8.38
CA ILE A 722 14.01 -3.81 -7.20
C ILE A 722 15.10 -4.61 -6.47
N LEU A 723 14.97 -5.94 -6.41
CA LEU A 723 15.72 -6.78 -5.48
C LEU A 723 16.92 -7.51 -6.12
N LYS A 724 16.93 -7.79 -7.42
CA LYS A 724 18.00 -8.58 -8.08
C LYS A 724 19.34 -7.87 -8.26
N ARG A 725 19.47 -6.58 -7.93
CA ARG A 725 20.73 -5.83 -8.05
C ARG A 725 21.29 -5.47 -6.66
N PRO A 726 22.08 -6.35 -6.02
CA PRO A 726 22.77 -5.98 -4.79
C PRO A 726 23.76 -4.84 -5.06
N ASN A 727 23.81 -3.87 -4.15
CA ASN A 727 24.79 -2.79 -4.21
C ASN A 727 26.17 -3.31 -3.79
N SER A 728 27.22 -2.64 -4.26
CA SER A 728 28.60 -2.96 -3.92
C SER A 728 29.37 -1.68 -3.66
N ARG A 729 30.32 -1.72 -2.72
CA ARG A 729 31.17 -0.55 -2.40
C ARG A 729 32.61 -0.99 -2.16
N LEU A 730 33.53 -0.06 -2.42
CA LEU A 730 34.92 -0.22 -2.02
C LEU A 730 35.06 -0.06 -0.50
N VAL A 731 36.03 -0.78 0.08
CA VAL A 731 36.39 -0.73 1.49
C VAL A 731 37.91 -0.78 1.65
N ASP A 732 38.38 -0.13 2.71
CA ASP A 732 39.80 -0.06 3.08
C ASP A 732 40.22 -1.19 4.02
#